data_AF-A0A9Q5NAS8-F1
#
_entry.id   AF-A0A9Q5NAS8-F1
#
_cell.length_a   1.000
_cell.length_b   1.000
_cell.length_c   1.000
_cell.angle_alpha   90.00
_cell.angle_beta   90.00
_cell.angle_gamma   90.00
#
_symmetry.space_group_name_H-M   'P 1'
#
loop_
_entity.id
_entity.type
_entity.pdbx_description
1 polymer ?
#
loop_
_entity_poly.entity_id
_entity_poly.type
_entity_poly.pdbx_seq_one_letter_code
_entity_poly.pdbx_strand_id
1 'polypeptide(L)'
;MVHPARVHALKTFEKLIELLPETEQAKPQIALLAGAVTPYRDDTDREMPFREESNFYYLSGCHIPGSYLLLVYQHGTSLSSTLAIELFIPEAEPADLMWSVPPPSLDEASNSYETTRLAYVSTLTDAILTYQKAYPDAIFHTLPKESPLFPEIKGDFLQTQLSRTDAYLLPALHRARLIKTDYEITQIRKANEISSRAHEVVMRTLGRAVRSLIKREPGAATERPLLPGEWLIEKEAEAEAIFVASCRREGSEHQAYLPIVAASTRAATLHYCCNDKEFAWGPVHPHDHQNNGTLVNGQAKDILPQVLLIDAGCEWKCYASDITRTMPVGNGGKFTPEARAIYELVLEMQKASLEIIKPGLHWDAVQLLCHSVLVRGFQKLGIFLSPDSPNSGSWNSEEAILASGVSAAFFPHGVGHSLGLDVHDVPSASKPGVNNTIGKGIDLGAPEFYTYLRLRVPLEENMVVTVEPGIYFHPHLLAPVRSSRYIDHAVLARYEAVGGVRIEDVVLITADGHENLTTVGKETSWLERSGRLALALTDIQPPSPKPMRVSVPTIPKALFTPASLPTLSHSAAVERISEFLAPGNVTLLSGAGVSVDSGIRAYRGKDGRYMNPNYKPIFTYCDTKRRWIAQQSHFLILVAFLDFFTNVGVARDITSDAGKSLTKKVSCKHGHVVDRDLFQEWLADANPRWAQFVEDLERSGQELRTNPDGDVEIPGASYEDFIVPNCPACVQESRRMNMHKPHLIFFGESISKEVKDESFRAIEKADRLFIVGTTLATFSAFRLLKHAITLGKPVLMLNLGPTRADTLTPAIEKIELPTGDILRDVVRALSGTRAVEDPILARLLSSGIVKPPPEGDDDRAPRAAG
;
A
#
# COMPACT_ATOMS: atom_id res chain seq x y z
N MET A 1 29.46 2.05 -6.49
CA MET A 1 30.00 3.17 -5.69
C MET A 1 29.26 3.20 -4.36
N VAL A 2 30.00 3.42 -3.27
CA VAL A 2 29.47 3.70 -1.93
C VAL A 2 28.87 5.12 -1.96
N HIS A 3 27.82 5.36 -1.15
CA HIS A 3 27.20 6.69 -1.04
C HIS A 3 28.20 7.71 -0.48
N PRO A 4 28.42 8.88 -1.12
CA PRO A 4 29.48 9.82 -0.75
C PRO A 4 29.03 10.80 0.35
N ALA A 5 28.70 10.26 1.52
CA ALA A 5 28.21 11.01 2.68
C ALA A 5 29.11 12.21 3.02
N ARG A 6 30.44 12.05 2.94
CA ARG A 6 31.39 13.13 3.24
C ARG A 6 31.28 14.30 2.27
N VAL A 7 31.18 14.01 0.97
CA VAL A 7 31.05 15.05 -0.06
C VAL A 7 29.76 15.83 0.14
N HIS A 8 28.64 15.13 0.37
CA HIS A 8 27.34 15.75 0.62
C HIS A 8 27.34 16.61 1.89
N ALA A 9 27.97 16.12 2.97
CA ALA A 9 28.07 16.87 4.22
C ALA A 9 28.95 18.12 4.09
N LEU A 10 30.13 18.03 3.45
CA LEU A 10 30.99 19.18 3.20
C LEU A 10 30.26 20.27 2.41
N LYS A 11 29.63 19.88 1.30
CA LYS A 11 28.83 20.78 0.46
C LYS A 11 27.68 21.43 1.24
N THR A 12 27.05 20.69 2.15
CA THR A 12 26.00 21.23 3.02
C THR A 12 26.56 22.25 3.99
N PHE A 13 27.68 21.96 4.65
CA PHE A 13 28.30 22.91 5.59
C PHE A 13 28.84 24.15 4.89
N GLU A 14 29.39 24.04 3.68
CA GLU A 14 29.77 25.21 2.87
C GLU A 14 28.57 26.16 2.67
N LYS A 15 27.40 25.62 2.29
CA LYS A 15 26.16 26.40 2.17
C LYS A 15 25.61 26.90 3.49
N LEU A 16 25.84 26.17 4.59
CA LEU A 16 25.47 26.60 5.93
C LEU A 16 26.31 27.80 6.39
N ILE A 17 27.63 27.78 6.16
CA ILE A 17 28.52 28.89 6.51
C ILE A 17 28.14 30.16 5.72
N GLU A 18 27.79 30.04 4.43
CA GLU A 18 27.29 31.17 3.62
C GLU A 18 26.01 31.83 4.18
N LEU A 19 25.22 31.10 4.97
CA LEU A 19 23.96 31.57 5.55
C LEU A 19 24.14 32.17 6.95
N LEU A 20 25.24 31.86 7.63
CA LEU A 20 25.52 32.35 8.98
C LEU A 20 25.97 33.82 8.98
N PRO A 21 25.66 34.58 10.05
CA PRO A 21 26.31 35.86 10.31
C PRO A 21 27.83 35.73 10.31
N GLU A 22 28.56 36.73 9.80
CA GLU A 22 30.03 36.70 9.71
C GLU A 22 30.72 36.38 11.05
N THR A 23 30.15 36.83 12.17
CA THR A 23 30.66 36.57 13.52
C THR A 23 30.51 35.12 13.98
N GLU A 24 29.74 34.30 13.27
CA GLU A 24 29.43 32.91 13.60
C GLU A 24 30.08 31.90 12.67
N GLN A 25 30.58 32.34 11.50
CA GLN A 25 31.15 31.47 10.47
C GLN A 25 32.39 30.68 10.93
N ALA A 26 33.19 31.25 11.84
CA ALA A 26 34.40 30.60 12.38
C ALA A 26 34.10 29.63 13.54
N LYS A 27 32.89 29.66 14.11
CA LYS A 27 32.52 28.78 15.24
C LYS A 27 32.39 27.33 14.76
N PRO A 28 32.59 26.34 15.65
CA PRO A 28 32.22 24.96 15.35
C PRO A 28 30.72 24.82 15.12
N GLN A 29 30.35 23.95 14.19
CA GLN A 29 28.97 23.66 13.79
C GLN A 29 28.69 22.19 14.07
N ILE A 30 27.66 21.90 14.85
CA ILE A 30 27.20 20.55 15.16
C ILE A 30 25.80 20.39 14.58
N ALA A 31 25.55 19.38 13.76
CA ALA A 31 24.22 19.10 13.22
C ALA A 31 23.73 17.72 13.68
N LEU A 32 22.48 17.66 14.16
CA LEU A 32 21.80 16.41 14.52
C LEU A 32 20.58 16.21 13.64
N LEU A 33 20.50 15.04 12.99
CA LEU A 33 19.35 14.60 12.20
C LEU A 33 18.87 13.25 12.69
N ALA A 34 17.55 13.06 12.70
CA ALA A 34 16.91 11.76 12.90
C ALA A 34 16.48 11.18 11.55
N GLY A 35 16.71 9.89 11.36
CA GLY A 35 16.14 9.12 10.26
C GLY A 35 14.67 8.80 10.51
N ALA A 36 13.96 8.45 9.46
CA ALA A 36 12.59 7.96 9.50
C ALA A 36 12.51 6.66 10.30
N VAL A 37 11.35 6.45 10.92
CA VAL A 37 10.98 5.17 11.54
C VAL A 37 10.06 4.41 10.62
N THR A 38 9.97 3.09 10.76
CA THR A 38 9.03 2.28 9.99
C THR A 38 7.60 2.78 10.21
N PRO A 39 6.91 3.26 9.15
CA PRO A 39 5.56 3.73 9.30
C PRO A 39 4.59 2.56 9.46
N TYR A 40 3.56 2.75 10.26
CA TYR A 40 2.48 1.79 10.45
C TYR A 40 1.16 2.39 9.94
N ARG A 41 0.26 1.53 9.46
CA ARG A 41 -1.07 1.96 9.04
C ARG A 41 -1.90 2.30 10.28
N ASP A 42 -2.14 3.58 10.47
CA ASP A 42 -3.01 4.12 11.53
C ASP A 42 -2.66 3.56 12.92
N ASP A 43 -3.61 2.91 13.59
CA ASP A 43 -3.47 2.28 14.91
C ASP A 43 -3.17 0.77 14.84
N THR A 44 -2.70 0.27 13.69
CA THR A 44 -2.44 -1.15 13.45
C THR A 44 -0.95 -1.50 13.43
N ASP A 45 -0.63 -2.79 13.53
CA ASP A 45 0.75 -3.31 13.39
C ASP A 45 1.16 -3.55 11.93
N ARG A 46 0.40 -3.02 10.96
CA ARG A 46 0.68 -3.16 9.54
C ARG A 46 1.76 -2.16 9.10
N GLU A 47 2.99 -2.63 8.99
CA GLU A 47 4.09 -1.87 8.38
C GLU A 47 3.74 -1.42 6.97
N MET A 48 4.02 -0.15 6.69
CA MET A 48 3.99 0.45 5.36
C MET A 48 5.40 0.36 4.75
N PRO A 49 5.53 0.37 3.40
CA PRO A 49 6.83 0.40 2.75
C PRO A 49 7.70 1.52 3.33
N PHE A 50 8.86 1.15 3.87
CA PHE A 50 9.80 2.09 4.44
C PHE A 50 10.56 2.82 3.32
N ARG A 51 10.67 4.14 3.45
CA ARG A 51 11.51 5.00 2.62
C ARG A 51 12.08 6.06 3.54
N GLU A 52 13.39 6.27 3.45
CA GLU A 52 14.13 7.13 4.38
C GLU A 52 13.80 8.62 4.17
N GLU A 53 13.98 9.46 5.20
CA GLU A 53 13.88 10.91 5.06
C GLU A 53 15.02 11.44 4.16
N SER A 54 14.68 12.30 3.20
CA SER A 54 15.57 12.67 2.09
C SER A 54 16.85 13.37 2.55
N ASN A 55 16.76 14.27 3.53
CA ASN A 55 17.93 14.99 4.03
C ASN A 55 18.87 14.09 4.85
N PHE A 56 18.31 13.21 5.69
CA PHE A 56 19.03 12.20 6.43
C PHE A 56 19.74 11.22 5.49
N TYR A 57 19.02 10.70 4.48
CA TYR A 57 19.60 9.82 3.46
C TYR A 57 20.70 10.53 2.67
N TYR A 58 20.48 11.78 2.26
CA TYR A 58 21.49 12.58 1.55
C TYR A 58 22.82 12.62 2.31
N LEU A 59 22.77 12.88 3.62
CA LEU A 59 23.95 13.04 4.45
C LEU A 59 24.57 11.73 4.98
N SER A 60 23.86 10.60 4.91
CA SER A 60 24.33 9.33 5.52
C SER A 60 24.40 8.15 4.55
N GLY A 61 23.51 8.10 3.56
CA GLY A 61 23.22 6.90 2.76
C GLY A 61 22.59 5.76 3.56
N CYS A 62 22.25 5.99 4.83
CA CYS A 62 21.69 5.00 5.74
C CYS A 62 20.23 4.72 5.39
N HIS A 63 19.85 3.44 5.39
CA HIS A 63 18.49 2.98 5.13
C HIS A 63 17.94 2.16 6.30
N ILE A 64 18.53 2.33 7.49
CA ILE A 64 18.14 1.60 8.70
C ILE A 64 17.18 2.49 9.50
N PRO A 65 15.91 2.09 9.67
CA PRO A 65 14.90 2.89 10.37
C PRO A 65 15.32 3.26 11.79
N GLY A 66 14.99 4.46 12.24
CA GLY A 66 15.25 4.93 13.60
C GLY A 66 16.72 5.25 13.90
N SER A 67 17.55 5.41 12.87
CA SER A 67 18.94 5.83 12.99
C SER A 67 19.07 7.34 13.25
N TYR A 68 20.22 7.79 13.75
CA TYR A 68 20.55 9.20 13.97
C TYR A 68 21.91 9.54 13.38
N LEU A 69 22.08 10.78 12.92
CA LEU A 69 23.31 11.28 12.33
C LEU A 69 23.77 12.52 13.08
N LEU A 70 24.99 12.47 13.61
CA LEU A 70 25.66 13.59 14.23
C LEU A 70 26.85 14.02 13.36
N LEU A 71 26.85 15.28 12.93
CA LEU A 71 27.91 15.86 12.12
C LEU A 71 28.61 16.97 12.89
N VAL A 72 29.93 17.04 12.78
CA VAL A 72 30.73 18.14 13.37
C VAL A 72 31.69 18.71 12.34
N TYR A 73 31.58 20.02 12.13
CA TYR A 73 32.34 20.78 11.15
C TYR A 73 32.88 22.07 11.77
N GLN A 74 34.07 22.50 11.36
CA GLN A 74 34.58 23.83 11.70
C GLN A 74 35.37 24.39 10.52
N HIS A 75 35.02 25.61 10.09
CA HIS A 75 35.68 26.26 8.97
C HIS A 75 37.14 26.61 9.32
N GLY A 76 38.05 26.39 8.37
CA GLY A 76 39.47 26.74 8.52
C GLY A 76 40.30 25.83 9.45
N THR A 77 39.77 24.68 9.87
CA THR A 77 40.49 23.69 10.69
C THR A 77 40.58 22.34 9.97
N SER A 78 41.18 21.30 10.59
CA SER A 78 41.19 19.96 9.98
C SER A 78 39.77 19.44 9.69
N LEU A 79 38.77 19.81 10.51
CA LEU A 79 37.36 19.46 10.31
C LEU A 79 36.73 20.08 9.05
N SER A 80 37.38 21.06 8.41
CA SER A 80 36.92 21.56 7.11
C SER A 80 37.24 20.62 5.95
N SER A 81 38.14 19.65 6.16
CA SER A 81 38.54 18.64 5.18
C SER A 81 38.13 17.21 5.60
N THR A 82 38.12 16.94 6.90
CA THR A 82 37.79 15.64 7.50
C THR A 82 36.74 15.84 8.59
N LEU A 83 35.54 16.27 8.22
CA LEU A 83 34.43 16.46 9.16
C LEU A 83 34.14 15.16 9.93
N ALA A 84 33.63 15.29 11.15
CA ALA A 84 33.15 14.13 11.90
C ALA A 84 31.75 13.75 11.38
N ILE A 85 31.58 12.47 11.04
CA ILE A 85 30.33 11.85 10.60
C ILE A 85 30.07 10.65 11.50
N GLU A 86 29.25 10.84 12.53
CA GLU A 86 28.88 9.76 13.45
C GLU A 86 27.45 9.28 13.16
N LEU A 87 27.33 8.03 12.70
CA LEU A 87 26.05 7.38 12.45
C LEU A 87 25.71 6.45 13.62
N PHE A 88 24.49 6.58 14.12
CA PHE A 88 23.97 5.79 15.24
C PHE A 88 22.82 4.93 14.75
N ILE A 89 22.99 3.61 14.75
CA ILE A 89 21.97 2.65 14.32
C ILE A 89 21.30 1.98 15.55
N PRO A 90 20.05 1.51 15.46
CA PRO A 90 19.42 0.78 16.56
C PRO A 90 20.17 -0.51 16.89
N GLU A 91 20.13 -0.92 18.15
CA GLU A 91 20.60 -2.24 18.57
C GLU A 91 19.61 -3.32 18.09
N ALA A 92 20.12 -4.52 17.83
CA ALA A 92 19.25 -5.66 17.57
C ALA A 92 18.58 -6.10 18.88
N GLU A 93 17.27 -5.99 18.96
CA GLU A 93 16.50 -6.50 20.09
C GLU A 93 16.40 -8.02 20.02
N PRO A 94 16.87 -8.78 21.04
CA PRO A 94 16.88 -10.25 20.99
C PRO A 94 15.50 -10.87 20.74
N ALA A 95 14.44 -10.21 21.19
CA ALA A 95 13.07 -10.64 20.96
C ALA A 95 12.65 -10.49 19.49
N ASP A 96 13.19 -9.51 18.76
CA ASP A 96 12.82 -9.16 17.38
C ASP A 96 13.53 -10.05 16.34
N LEU A 97 14.62 -10.70 16.72
CA LEU A 97 15.37 -11.64 15.87
C LEU A 97 14.51 -12.77 15.27
N MET A 98 13.39 -13.12 15.91
CA MET A 98 12.46 -14.14 15.40
C MET A 98 11.37 -13.58 14.47
N TRP A 99 11.20 -12.26 14.43
CA TRP A 99 10.10 -11.58 13.73
C TRP A 99 10.58 -10.82 12.50
N SER A 100 11.73 -10.15 12.63
CA SER A 100 12.26 -9.22 11.64
C SER A 100 13.74 -9.49 11.40
N VAL A 101 14.23 -9.05 10.24
CA VAL A 101 15.67 -8.99 10.00
C VAL A 101 16.23 -7.94 10.96
N PRO A 102 17.18 -8.27 11.83
CA PRO A 102 17.76 -7.28 12.73
C PRO A 102 18.50 -6.18 11.95
N PRO A 103 18.66 -5.00 12.55
CA PRO A 103 19.67 -4.06 12.09
C PRO A 103 21.03 -4.77 11.96
N PRO A 104 21.85 -4.39 10.96
CA PRO A 104 23.18 -4.97 10.81
C PRO A 104 24.04 -4.69 12.06
N SER A 105 24.97 -5.60 12.35
CA SER A 105 26.01 -5.34 13.35
C SER A 105 26.88 -4.15 12.94
N LEU A 106 27.56 -3.52 13.90
CA LEU A 106 28.45 -2.39 13.61
C LEU A 106 29.55 -2.76 12.59
N ASP A 107 30.07 -3.99 12.65
CA ASP A 107 31.08 -4.47 11.69
C ASP A 107 30.51 -4.60 10.27
N GLU A 108 29.28 -5.12 10.12
CA GLU A 108 28.61 -5.21 8.82
C GLU A 108 28.28 -3.82 8.24
N ALA A 109 27.78 -2.92 9.08
CA ALA A 109 27.45 -1.56 8.69
C ALA A 109 28.69 -0.69 8.39
N SER A 110 29.83 -0.95 9.03
CA SER A 110 31.09 -0.22 8.77
C SER A 110 31.58 -0.36 7.32
N ASN A 111 31.22 -1.45 6.64
CA ASN A 111 31.56 -1.68 5.24
C ASN A 111 30.57 -1.01 4.26
N SER A 112 29.44 -0.52 4.77
CA SER A 112 28.30 -0.04 3.96
C SER A 112 28.17 1.48 3.93
N TYR A 113 28.68 2.18 4.97
CA TYR A 113 28.49 3.61 5.15
C TYR A 113 29.82 4.36 5.27
N GLU A 114 29.92 5.52 4.62
CA GLU A 114 31.07 6.41 4.75
C GLU A 114 30.93 7.27 6.01
N THR A 115 31.41 6.76 7.15
CA THR A 115 31.33 7.45 8.46
C THR A 115 32.70 7.51 9.13
N THR A 116 32.92 8.49 10.02
CA THR A 116 34.10 8.51 10.89
C THR A 116 33.93 7.62 12.10
N ARG A 117 32.69 7.45 12.54
CA ARG A 117 32.33 6.54 13.64
C ARG A 117 30.94 5.97 13.39
N LEU A 118 30.80 4.69 13.71
CA LEU A 118 29.52 4.01 13.77
C LEU A 118 29.31 3.53 15.21
N ALA A 119 28.12 3.77 15.75
CA ALA A 119 27.77 3.38 17.11
C ALA A 119 26.28 3.04 17.22
N TYR A 120 25.85 2.62 18.41
CA TYR A 120 24.44 2.37 18.69
C TYR A 120 23.75 3.62 19.24
N VAL A 121 22.45 3.77 18.96
CA VAL A 121 21.61 4.90 19.42
C VAL A 121 21.67 5.10 20.94
N SER A 122 21.85 4.03 21.71
CA SER A 122 22.06 4.07 23.17
C SER A 122 23.22 4.97 23.62
N THR A 123 24.23 5.16 22.76
CA THR A 123 25.44 5.97 23.04
C THR A 123 25.38 7.39 22.49
N LEU A 124 24.29 7.79 21.84
CA LEU A 124 24.16 9.10 21.17
C LEU A 124 24.28 10.27 22.16
N THR A 125 23.63 10.17 23.33
CA THR A 125 23.70 11.23 24.36
C THR A 125 25.14 11.49 24.80
N ASP A 126 25.92 10.43 25.00
CA ASP A 126 27.33 10.55 25.42
C ASP A 126 28.19 11.20 24.33
N ALA A 127 27.91 10.90 23.05
CA ALA A 127 28.59 11.54 21.92
C ALA A 127 28.28 13.06 21.86
N ILE A 128 27.01 13.45 22.03
CA ILE A 128 26.60 14.86 22.07
C ILE A 128 27.31 15.60 23.21
N LEU A 129 27.33 15.02 24.41
CA LEU A 129 28.02 15.60 25.57
C LEU A 129 29.53 15.71 25.36
N THR A 130 30.13 14.73 24.68
CA THR A 130 31.56 14.75 24.33
C THR A 130 31.89 15.94 23.43
N TYR A 131 31.10 16.16 22.36
CA TYR A 131 31.31 17.29 21.46
C TYR A 131 30.96 18.64 22.09
N GLN A 132 29.92 18.72 22.92
CA GLN A 132 29.61 19.92 23.70
C GLN A 132 30.79 20.32 24.59
N LYS A 133 31.46 19.35 25.22
CA LYS A 133 32.65 19.63 26.05
C LYS A 133 33.86 20.05 25.21
N ALA A 134 34.04 19.43 24.04
CA ALA A 134 35.14 19.77 23.14
C ALA A 134 34.98 21.14 22.46
N TYR A 135 33.74 21.53 22.18
CA TYR A 135 33.37 22.75 21.45
C TYR A 135 32.25 23.51 22.17
N PRO A 136 32.56 24.17 23.31
CA PRO A 136 31.54 24.82 24.15
C PRO A 136 30.87 26.04 23.50
N ASP A 137 31.48 26.61 22.45
CA ASP A 137 30.96 27.74 21.67
C ASP A 137 30.27 27.30 20.35
N ALA A 138 30.09 26.00 20.14
CA ALA A 138 29.47 25.46 18.94
C ALA A 138 28.00 25.88 18.79
N ILE A 139 27.57 26.00 17.53
CA ILE A 139 26.16 26.16 17.19
C ILE A 139 25.60 24.77 16.88
N PHE A 140 24.50 24.43 17.54
CA PHE A 140 23.81 23.16 17.41
C PHE A 140 22.60 23.29 16.47
N HIS A 141 22.69 22.66 15.31
CA HIS A 141 21.72 22.73 14.23
C HIS A 141 20.80 21.50 14.21
N THR A 142 19.52 21.73 13.99
CA THR A 142 18.55 20.67 13.69
C THR A 142 17.71 21.04 12.47
N LEU A 143 16.94 20.09 11.96
CA LEU A 143 15.81 20.43 11.07
C LEU A 143 14.68 21.11 11.87
N PRO A 144 13.75 21.83 11.21
CA PRO A 144 12.64 22.52 11.88
C PRO A 144 11.82 21.59 12.77
N LYS A 145 11.85 21.84 14.09
CA LYS A 145 11.30 20.92 15.10
C LYS A 145 9.78 20.86 15.10
N GLU A 146 9.13 21.98 14.80
CA GLU A 146 7.66 22.11 14.85
C GLU A 146 6.98 21.63 13.56
N SER A 147 7.78 21.25 12.56
CA SER A 147 7.26 20.74 11.29
C SER A 147 6.93 19.25 11.42
N PRO A 148 5.68 18.82 11.16
CA PRO A 148 5.34 17.40 11.13
C PRO A 148 5.94 16.66 9.92
N LEU A 149 6.69 17.36 9.06
CA LEU A 149 7.28 16.82 7.84
C LEU A 149 8.62 16.12 8.08
N PHE A 150 9.24 16.27 9.26
CA PHE A 150 10.54 15.67 9.58
C PHE A 150 10.43 14.69 10.76
N PRO A 151 11.26 13.63 10.80
CA PRO A 151 11.34 12.71 11.92
C PRO A 151 11.64 13.44 13.24
N GLU A 152 10.94 13.05 14.30
CA GLU A 152 11.10 13.67 15.61
C GLU A 152 12.42 13.27 16.27
N ILE A 153 13.18 14.26 16.73
CA ILE A 153 14.34 14.03 17.59
C ILE A 153 13.85 13.92 19.03
N LYS A 154 14.12 12.79 19.69
CA LYS A 154 13.77 12.58 21.11
C LYS A 154 14.30 13.71 22.00
N GLY A 155 13.47 14.17 22.92
CA GLY A 155 13.75 15.34 23.77
C GLY A 155 15.07 15.25 24.54
N ASP A 156 15.47 14.05 24.98
CA ASP A 156 16.72 13.83 25.73
C ASP A 156 17.97 14.16 24.89
N PHE A 157 17.94 13.91 23.58
CA PHE A 157 19.05 14.24 22.67
C PHE A 157 19.18 15.74 22.41
N LEU A 158 18.17 16.53 22.80
CA LEU A 158 18.18 17.99 22.66
C LEU A 158 18.54 18.72 23.97
N GLN A 159 18.84 17.98 25.05
CA GLN A 159 19.27 18.55 26.33
C GLN A 159 20.76 18.94 26.30
N THR A 160 21.08 19.96 25.51
CA THR A 160 22.45 20.51 25.37
C THR A 160 22.53 21.94 25.92
N GLN A 161 23.73 22.35 26.38
CA GLN A 161 24.01 23.74 26.78
C GLN A 161 24.41 24.63 25.60
N LEU A 162 24.56 24.06 24.39
CA LEU A 162 24.96 24.78 23.19
C LEU A 162 23.84 25.68 22.66
N SER A 163 24.22 26.71 21.90
CA SER A 163 23.25 27.57 21.22
C SER A 163 22.57 26.79 20.10
N ARG A 164 21.26 26.58 20.20
CA ARG A 164 20.49 25.74 19.27
C ARG A 164 19.74 26.60 18.24
N THR A 165 19.72 26.16 16.99
CA THR A 165 18.96 26.79 15.91
C THR A 165 18.48 25.75 14.89
N ASP A 166 17.34 26.01 14.25
CA ASP A 166 16.83 25.26 13.10
C ASP A 166 16.73 26.11 11.82
N ALA A 167 17.23 27.35 11.87
CA ALA A 167 17.06 28.33 10.80
C ALA A 167 17.94 28.06 9.56
N TYR A 168 19.08 27.39 9.72
CA TYR A 168 20.14 27.39 8.69
C TYR A 168 20.33 26.04 7.99
N LEU A 169 20.15 24.91 8.69
CA LEU A 169 20.46 23.59 8.16
C LEU A 169 19.59 23.20 6.96
N LEU A 170 18.27 23.38 7.06
CA LEU A 170 17.35 23.02 5.96
C LEU A 170 17.58 23.88 4.70
N PRO A 171 17.71 25.22 4.78
CA PRO A 171 18.09 26.03 3.61
C PRO A 171 19.45 25.66 3.03
N ALA A 172 20.44 25.32 3.87
CA ALA A 172 21.76 24.87 3.41
C ALA A 172 21.67 23.54 2.64
N LEU A 173 20.93 22.56 3.17
CA LEU A 173 20.63 21.30 2.51
C LEU A 173 19.95 21.49 1.16
N HIS A 174 18.93 22.35 1.10
CA HIS A 174 18.24 22.65 -0.15
C HIS A 174 19.15 23.26 -1.19
N ARG A 175 20.03 24.22 -0.82
CA ARG A 175 21.02 24.80 -1.72
C ARG A 175 22.06 23.77 -2.19
N ALA A 176 22.51 22.91 -1.27
CA ALA A 176 23.47 21.85 -1.59
C ALA A 176 22.87 20.82 -2.55
N ARG A 177 21.66 20.32 -2.28
CA ARG A 177 20.96 19.31 -3.10
C ARG A 177 20.45 19.83 -4.44
N LEU A 178 20.28 21.15 -4.62
CA LEU A 178 19.81 21.73 -5.89
C LEU A 178 20.78 21.44 -7.04
N ILE A 179 22.08 21.57 -6.78
CA ILE A 179 23.18 21.21 -7.70
C ILE A 179 23.54 19.76 -7.44
N LYS A 180 23.72 18.90 -8.44
CA LYS A 180 23.97 17.46 -8.21
C LYS A 180 25.47 17.15 -8.30
N THR A 181 25.94 16.18 -7.53
CA THR A 181 27.26 15.55 -7.71
C THR A 181 27.20 14.46 -8.78
N ASP A 182 28.35 14.01 -9.29
CA ASP A 182 28.42 12.91 -10.27
C ASP A 182 27.75 11.63 -9.78
N TYR A 183 27.82 11.35 -8.47
CA TYR A 183 27.14 10.20 -7.86
C TYR A 183 25.62 10.32 -7.97
N GLU A 184 25.08 11.50 -7.63
CA GLU A 184 23.65 11.80 -7.70
C GLU A 184 23.15 11.73 -9.14
N ILE A 185 23.87 12.35 -10.08
CA ILE A 185 23.58 12.29 -11.52
C ILE A 185 23.53 10.83 -11.98
N THR A 186 24.47 9.99 -11.53
CA THR A 186 24.49 8.56 -11.87
C THR A 186 23.24 7.84 -11.36
N GLN A 187 22.76 8.13 -10.14
CA GLN A 187 21.55 7.48 -9.62
C GLN A 187 20.28 7.97 -10.34
N ILE A 188 20.17 9.27 -10.60
CA ILE A 188 19.04 9.87 -11.34
C ILE A 188 18.99 9.34 -12.78
N ARG A 189 20.14 9.22 -13.45
CA ARG A 189 20.24 8.62 -14.78
C ARG A 189 19.76 7.16 -14.75
N LYS A 190 20.15 6.40 -13.72
CA LYS A 190 19.68 5.01 -13.56
C LYS A 190 18.16 4.92 -13.35
N ALA A 191 17.58 5.80 -12.54
CA ALA A 191 16.12 5.88 -12.36
C ALA A 191 15.42 6.21 -13.70
N ASN A 192 15.93 7.19 -14.45
CA ASN A 192 15.39 7.59 -15.75
C ASN A 192 15.48 6.48 -16.80
N GLU A 193 16.57 5.72 -16.83
CA GLU A 193 16.74 4.56 -17.70
C GLU A 193 15.68 3.49 -17.43
N ILE A 194 15.45 3.15 -16.14
CA ILE A 194 14.43 2.16 -15.74
C ILE A 194 13.03 2.66 -16.11
N SER A 195 12.69 3.90 -15.74
CA SER A 195 11.38 4.49 -16.03
C SER A 195 11.13 4.63 -17.54
N SER A 196 12.14 5.00 -18.32
CA SER A 196 12.03 5.06 -19.78
C SER A 196 11.70 3.69 -20.37
N ARG A 197 12.38 2.62 -19.93
CA ARG A 197 12.06 1.26 -20.36
C ARG A 197 10.67 0.83 -19.91
N ALA A 198 10.26 1.18 -18.68
CA ALA A 198 8.93 0.87 -18.16
C ALA A 198 7.82 1.55 -18.98
N HIS A 199 7.97 2.84 -19.31
CA HIS A 199 7.09 3.54 -20.26
C HIS A 199 7.06 2.82 -21.60
N GLU A 200 8.22 2.49 -22.17
CA GLU A 200 8.30 1.79 -23.44
C GLU A 200 7.59 0.43 -23.42
N VAL A 201 7.70 -0.34 -22.33
CA VAL A 201 6.99 -1.61 -22.15
C VAL A 201 5.48 -1.41 -22.16
N VAL A 202 4.96 -0.43 -21.41
CA VAL A 202 3.52 -0.11 -21.40
C VAL A 202 3.06 0.29 -22.80
N MET A 203 3.78 1.21 -23.45
CA MET A 203 3.41 1.76 -24.75
C MET A 203 3.44 0.72 -25.87
N ARG A 204 4.42 -0.19 -25.87
CA ARG A 204 4.49 -1.30 -26.83
C ARG A 204 3.38 -2.32 -26.59
N THR A 205 3.10 -2.65 -25.33
CA THR A 205 2.06 -3.61 -24.97
C THR A 205 0.69 -3.06 -25.36
N LEU A 206 0.40 -1.81 -25.00
CA LEU A 206 -0.81 -1.11 -25.41
C LEU A 206 -0.89 -0.98 -26.94
N GLY A 207 0.23 -0.59 -27.58
CA GLY A 207 0.35 -0.46 -29.03
C GLY A 207 0.08 -1.75 -29.80
N ARG A 208 0.43 -2.92 -29.24
CA ARG A 208 0.07 -4.23 -29.80
C ARG A 208 -1.41 -4.56 -29.58
N ALA A 209 -1.92 -4.26 -28.39
CA ALA A 209 -3.32 -4.50 -28.03
C ALA A 209 -4.28 -3.68 -28.92
N VAL A 210 -4.05 -2.38 -29.12
CA VAL A 210 -4.90 -1.50 -29.97
C VAL A 210 -4.87 -1.89 -31.45
N ARG A 211 -3.91 -2.72 -31.85
CA ARG A 211 -3.77 -3.25 -33.23
C ARG A 211 -4.26 -4.69 -33.36
N SER A 212 -4.87 -5.25 -32.32
CA SER A 212 -5.34 -6.64 -32.29
C SER A 212 -4.22 -7.66 -32.56
N LEU A 213 -2.98 -7.34 -32.14
CA LEU A 213 -1.80 -8.20 -32.32
C LEU A 213 -1.52 -9.11 -31.11
N ILE A 214 -2.35 -9.02 -30.07
CA ILE A 214 -2.32 -9.90 -28.89
C ILE A 214 -3.42 -10.94 -29.08
N LYS A 215 -3.04 -12.22 -29.05
CA LYS A 215 -3.95 -13.36 -29.16
C LYS A 215 -4.06 -14.02 -27.79
N ARG A 216 -5.29 -14.25 -27.34
CA ARG A 216 -5.57 -15.05 -26.13
C ARG A 216 -5.83 -16.49 -26.56
N GLU A 217 -5.27 -17.47 -25.86
CA GLU A 217 -5.60 -18.87 -26.12
C GLU A 217 -7.02 -19.22 -25.64
N PRO A 218 -7.68 -20.23 -26.23
CA PRO A 218 -8.93 -20.77 -25.70
C PRO A 218 -8.77 -21.17 -24.22
N GLY A 219 -9.72 -20.80 -23.37
CA GLY A 219 -9.66 -21.05 -21.93
C GLY A 219 -8.82 -20.05 -21.13
N ALA A 220 -8.10 -19.12 -21.78
CA ALA A 220 -7.41 -18.05 -21.06
C ALA A 220 -8.42 -17.02 -20.50
N ALA A 221 -8.18 -16.55 -19.28
CA ALA A 221 -9.09 -15.78 -18.41
C ALA A 221 -10.33 -16.52 -17.87
N THR A 222 -10.73 -17.65 -18.45
CA THR A 222 -11.89 -18.45 -18.00
C THR A 222 -11.50 -19.71 -17.23
N GLU A 223 -10.57 -20.50 -17.77
CA GLU A 223 -10.09 -21.77 -17.22
C GLU A 223 -8.72 -21.62 -16.55
N ARG A 224 -7.90 -20.66 -17.03
CA ARG A 224 -6.61 -20.28 -16.44
C ARG A 224 -6.39 -18.76 -16.49
N PRO A 225 -5.58 -18.18 -15.60
CA PRO A 225 -5.17 -16.78 -15.70
C PRO A 225 -4.49 -16.48 -17.06
N LEU A 226 -4.58 -15.21 -17.50
CA LEU A 226 -3.86 -14.72 -18.68
C LEU A 226 -2.35 -14.72 -18.40
N LEU A 227 -1.57 -15.19 -19.37
CA LEU A 227 -0.11 -15.06 -19.34
C LEU A 227 0.31 -13.65 -19.81
N PRO A 228 1.50 -13.14 -19.44
CA PRO A 228 1.94 -11.79 -19.83
C PRO A 228 1.87 -11.49 -21.34
N GLY A 229 2.04 -12.50 -22.19
CA GLY A 229 1.89 -12.36 -23.65
C GLY A 229 0.45 -12.25 -24.16
N GLU A 230 -0.54 -12.47 -23.29
CA GLU A 230 -1.98 -12.48 -23.55
C GLU A 230 -2.70 -11.31 -22.86
N TRP A 231 -1.97 -10.49 -22.11
CA TRP A 231 -2.52 -9.33 -21.40
C TRP A 231 -2.92 -8.24 -22.41
N LEU A 232 -4.20 -7.87 -22.39
CA LEU A 232 -4.67 -6.65 -23.02
C LEU A 232 -4.67 -5.59 -21.91
N ILE A 233 -4.16 -4.39 -22.19
CA ILE A 233 -4.17 -3.28 -21.23
C ILE A 233 -5.47 -2.52 -21.41
N GLU A 234 -6.54 -2.97 -20.76
CA GLU A 234 -7.90 -2.49 -20.95
C GLU A 234 -8.32 -1.39 -19.99
N LYS A 235 -7.53 -1.15 -18.95
CA LYS A 235 -7.81 -0.14 -17.92
C LYS A 235 -6.56 0.64 -17.54
N GLU A 236 -6.77 1.81 -16.97
CA GLU A 236 -5.70 2.66 -16.43
C GLU A 236 -4.83 1.91 -15.40
N ALA A 237 -5.46 1.19 -14.45
CA ALA A 237 -4.77 0.36 -13.45
C ALA A 237 -3.88 -0.73 -14.06
N GLU A 238 -4.20 -1.25 -15.23
CA GLU A 238 -3.40 -2.30 -15.87
C GLU A 238 -2.14 -1.71 -16.51
N ALA A 239 -2.23 -0.49 -17.07
CA ALA A 239 -1.06 0.25 -17.52
C ALA A 239 -0.15 0.63 -16.35
N GLU A 240 -0.73 1.10 -15.23
CA GLU A 240 0.01 1.32 -13.98
C GLU A 240 0.71 0.03 -13.51
N ALA A 241 -0.03 -1.08 -13.45
CA ALA A 241 0.51 -2.35 -12.97
C ALA A 241 1.70 -2.83 -13.80
N ILE A 242 1.64 -2.69 -15.12
CA ILE A 242 2.74 -3.05 -16.03
C ILE A 242 3.94 -2.12 -15.82
N PHE A 243 3.71 -0.81 -15.66
CA PHE A 243 4.78 0.15 -15.36
C PHE A 243 5.52 -0.24 -14.07
N VAL A 244 4.77 -0.38 -12.96
CA VAL A 244 5.32 -0.71 -11.64
C VAL A 244 6.01 -2.06 -11.64
N ALA A 245 5.43 -3.07 -12.31
CA ALA A 245 6.04 -4.39 -12.44
C ALA A 245 7.37 -4.33 -13.23
N SER A 246 7.44 -3.51 -14.28
CA SER A 246 8.65 -3.30 -15.06
C SER A 246 9.76 -2.66 -14.22
N CYS A 247 9.44 -1.60 -13.47
CA CYS A 247 10.39 -0.95 -12.57
C CYS A 247 10.93 -1.92 -11.50
N ARG A 248 10.03 -2.68 -10.86
CA ARG A 248 10.39 -3.65 -9.81
C ARG A 248 11.26 -4.79 -10.32
N ARG A 249 10.99 -5.28 -11.54
CA ARG A 249 11.80 -6.32 -12.18
C ARG A 249 13.26 -5.87 -12.36
N GLU A 250 13.48 -4.57 -12.56
CA GLU A 250 14.81 -3.98 -12.70
C GLU A 250 15.45 -3.55 -11.36
N GLY A 251 14.79 -3.84 -10.23
CA GLY A 251 15.29 -3.58 -8.88
C GLY A 251 14.85 -2.25 -8.27
N SER A 252 13.99 -1.48 -8.93
CA SER A 252 13.40 -0.27 -8.35
C SER A 252 12.14 -0.64 -7.55
N GLU A 253 12.27 -0.68 -6.22
CA GLU A 253 11.21 -1.14 -5.32
C GLU A 253 10.08 -0.11 -5.15
N HIS A 254 10.45 1.17 -5.14
CA HIS A 254 9.59 2.32 -4.91
C HIS A 254 9.33 3.10 -6.20
N GLN A 255 8.14 3.68 -6.31
CA GLN A 255 7.86 4.72 -7.28
C GLN A 255 8.17 6.08 -6.63
N ALA A 256 8.65 7.04 -7.39
CA ALA A 256 8.98 8.38 -6.87
C ALA A 256 7.72 9.16 -6.45
N TYR A 257 6.59 8.83 -7.06
CA TYR A 257 5.25 9.34 -6.77
C TYR A 257 4.20 8.30 -7.23
N LEU A 258 2.94 8.52 -6.88
CA LEU A 258 1.86 7.66 -7.37
C LEU A 258 1.71 7.84 -8.88
N PRO A 259 1.83 6.78 -9.70
CA PRO A 259 1.66 6.88 -11.14
C PRO A 259 0.31 7.52 -11.49
N ILE A 260 0.32 8.43 -12.45
CA ILE A 260 -0.84 9.09 -13.01
C ILE A 260 -1.11 8.46 -14.38
N VAL A 261 -2.22 7.73 -14.50
CA VAL A 261 -2.58 7.04 -15.73
C VAL A 261 -3.99 7.45 -16.12
N ALA A 262 -4.08 8.43 -17.01
CA ALA A 262 -5.33 9.15 -17.28
C ALA A 262 -5.70 9.08 -18.76
N ALA A 263 -6.85 8.45 -19.07
CA ALA A 263 -7.38 8.41 -20.42
C ALA A 263 -8.44 9.50 -20.69
N SER A 264 -8.51 9.97 -21.93
CA SER A 264 -9.53 10.93 -22.40
C SER A 264 -9.55 12.22 -21.57
N THR A 265 -10.73 12.76 -21.25
CA THR A 265 -10.91 14.00 -20.48
C THR A 265 -10.27 13.98 -19.09
N ARG A 266 -9.97 12.80 -18.52
CA ARG A 266 -9.24 12.70 -17.25
C ARG A 266 -7.78 13.10 -17.38
N ALA A 267 -7.20 13.02 -18.58
CA ALA A 267 -5.88 13.57 -18.85
C ALA A 267 -5.80 15.10 -18.66
N ALA A 268 -6.95 15.78 -18.55
CA ALA A 268 -7.03 17.19 -18.16
C ALA A 268 -6.83 17.43 -16.64
N THR A 269 -6.81 16.37 -15.82
CA THR A 269 -6.60 16.43 -14.37
C THR A 269 -5.14 16.12 -14.07
N LEU A 270 -4.39 17.13 -13.62
CA LEU A 270 -2.92 17.08 -13.53
C LEU A 270 -2.39 15.93 -12.64
N HIS A 271 -2.97 15.71 -11.46
CA HIS A 271 -2.60 14.64 -10.52
C HIS A 271 -3.71 13.59 -10.40
N TYR A 272 -4.10 12.98 -11.51
CA TYR A 272 -5.11 11.90 -11.53
C TYR A 272 -4.49 10.56 -11.09
N CYS A 273 -4.68 10.19 -9.82
CA CYS A 273 -4.14 8.93 -9.27
C CYS A 273 -5.23 7.87 -8.98
N CYS A 274 -6.46 8.04 -9.50
CA CYS A 274 -7.51 7.05 -9.29
C CYS A 274 -7.23 5.78 -10.11
N ASN A 275 -6.76 5.95 -11.35
CA ASN A 275 -6.36 4.89 -12.28
C ASN A 275 -7.38 3.75 -12.40
N ASP A 276 -8.68 4.06 -12.29
CA ASP A 276 -9.72 3.05 -12.08
C ASP A 276 -10.66 2.89 -13.27
N LYS A 277 -10.42 3.60 -14.38
CA LYS A 277 -11.33 3.58 -15.53
C LYS A 277 -10.82 2.68 -16.65
N GLU A 278 -11.81 2.08 -17.33
CA GLU A 278 -11.60 1.32 -18.55
C GLU A 278 -11.32 2.27 -19.72
N PHE A 279 -10.48 1.81 -20.64
CA PHE A 279 -10.30 2.48 -21.91
C PHE A 279 -11.50 2.23 -22.81
N ALA A 280 -11.87 3.26 -23.58
CA ALA A 280 -12.78 3.02 -24.68
C ALA A 280 -12.02 2.36 -25.84
N TRP A 281 -12.05 1.02 -25.90
CA TRP A 281 -11.42 0.28 -26.98
C TRP A 281 -12.19 0.32 -28.28
N GLY A 282 -11.43 0.19 -29.38
CA GLY A 282 -11.89 -0.40 -30.62
C GLY A 282 -11.67 0.47 -31.87
N PRO A 283 -11.68 -0.12 -33.07
CA PRO A 283 -12.28 0.50 -34.24
C PRO A 283 -13.81 0.48 -34.07
N VAL A 284 -14.50 1.60 -34.29
CA VAL A 284 -15.97 1.56 -34.47
C VAL A 284 -16.22 1.04 -35.87
N HIS A 285 -16.43 -0.26 -36.03
CA HIS A 285 -17.25 -0.70 -37.15
C HIS A 285 -18.70 -0.25 -36.85
N PRO A 286 -19.51 0.14 -37.85
CA PRO A 286 -20.90 0.58 -37.63
C PRO A 286 -21.81 -0.39 -36.84
N HIS A 287 -21.33 -1.61 -36.54
CA HIS A 287 -22.06 -2.70 -35.91
C HIS A 287 -21.44 -3.24 -34.61
N ASP A 288 -20.36 -2.64 -34.08
CA ASP A 288 -19.84 -3.03 -32.76
C ASP A 288 -20.59 -2.29 -31.65
N HIS A 289 -21.50 -3.00 -30.96
CA HIS A 289 -22.45 -2.43 -30.00
C HIS A 289 -22.09 -2.67 -28.53
N GLN A 290 -20.85 -3.04 -28.19
CA GLN A 290 -20.49 -3.39 -26.81
C GLN A 290 -19.30 -2.58 -26.29
N ASN A 291 -19.56 -1.33 -25.91
CA ASN A 291 -18.88 -0.71 -24.77
C ASN A 291 -19.86 0.27 -24.09
N ASN A 292 -20.13 0.09 -22.79
CA ASN A 292 -21.15 0.85 -22.06
C ASN A 292 -20.63 2.28 -21.79
N GLY A 293 -20.91 3.17 -22.74
CA GLY A 293 -20.48 4.57 -22.80
C GLY A 293 -20.91 5.43 -21.61
N THR A 294 -20.12 5.41 -20.54
CA THR A 294 -20.21 6.34 -19.41
C THR A 294 -19.41 7.63 -19.61
N LEU A 295 -18.68 7.76 -20.73
CA LEU A 295 -17.81 8.92 -21.02
C LEU A 295 -18.33 9.84 -22.12
N VAL A 296 -19.48 9.54 -22.73
CA VAL A 296 -20.07 10.34 -23.82
C VAL A 296 -21.36 11.01 -23.33
N ASN A 297 -21.28 12.29 -22.96
CA ASN A 297 -22.48 13.11 -22.82
C ASN A 297 -22.96 13.50 -24.22
N GLY A 298 -23.86 12.69 -24.79
CA GLY A 298 -24.48 12.96 -26.09
C GLY A 298 -25.08 11.70 -26.70
N GLN A 299 -26.19 11.83 -27.43
CA GLN A 299 -26.94 10.71 -28.04
C GLN A 299 -26.19 9.95 -29.16
N ALA A 300 -24.88 10.17 -29.34
CA ALA A 300 -24.08 9.50 -30.37
C ALA A 300 -23.33 8.30 -29.76
N LYS A 301 -23.57 7.10 -30.31
CA LYS A 301 -22.90 5.84 -29.95
C LYS A 301 -21.48 5.69 -30.54
N ASP A 302 -20.91 6.77 -31.06
CA ASP A 302 -19.58 6.72 -31.68
C ASP A 302 -18.50 6.83 -30.58
N ILE A 303 -17.74 5.75 -30.39
CA ILE A 303 -16.58 5.75 -29.49
C ILE A 303 -15.52 6.68 -30.07
N LEU A 304 -15.27 7.81 -29.41
CA LEU A 304 -14.20 8.73 -29.79
C LEU A 304 -12.86 8.14 -29.36
N PRO A 305 -11.87 7.99 -30.29
CA PRO A 305 -10.51 7.60 -29.93
C PRO A 305 -9.93 8.55 -28.87
N GLN A 306 -9.18 7.99 -27.93
CA GLN A 306 -8.73 8.69 -26.73
C GLN A 306 -7.22 8.89 -26.75
N VAL A 307 -6.74 9.83 -25.95
CA VAL A 307 -5.34 9.82 -25.50
C VAL A 307 -5.25 9.10 -24.16
N LEU A 308 -4.11 8.50 -23.88
CA LEU A 308 -3.69 8.04 -22.57
C LEU A 308 -2.43 8.81 -22.19
N LEU A 309 -2.54 9.61 -21.13
CA LEU A 309 -1.42 10.28 -20.49
C LEU A 309 -0.93 9.37 -19.36
N ILE A 310 0.33 8.97 -19.44
CA ILE A 310 1.04 8.19 -18.44
C ILE A 310 2.14 9.09 -17.90
N ASP A 311 1.98 9.53 -16.67
CA ASP A 311 2.98 10.27 -15.91
C ASP A 311 3.41 9.37 -14.74
N ALA A 312 4.61 8.80 -14.87
CA ALA A 312 5.11 7.82 -13.93
C ALA A 312 6.64 7.78 -13.91
N GLY A 313 7.19 7.64 -12.71
CA GLY A 313 8.63 7.60 -12.47
C GLY A 313 8.98 6.72 -11.27
N CYS A 314 10.02 5.91 -11.43
CA CYS A 314 10.57 5.08 -10.39
C CYS A 314 11.60 5.82 -9.54
N GLU A 315 11.96 5.25 -8.39
CA GLU A 315 13.05 5.73 -7.55
C GLU A 315 14.20 4.71 -7.57
N TRP A 316 15.45 5.18 -7.67
CA TRP A 316 16.64 4.36 -7.54
C TRP A 316 17.53 4.89 -6.43
N LYS A 317 17.64 4.13 -5.32
CA LYS A 317 18.37 4.54 -4.11
C LYS A 317 17.94 5.93 -3.61
N CYS A 318 16.65 6.15 -3.42
CA CYS A 318 16.10 7.46 -3.05
C CYS A 318 16.14 8.53 -4.15
N TYR A 319 16.80 8.33 -5.31
CA TYR A 319 16.79 9.32 -6.39
C TYR A 319 15.63 9.09 -7.36
N ALA A 320 14.84 10.12 -7.58
CA ALA A 320 13.64 10.09 -8.40
C ALA A 320 13.95 10.12 -9.91
N SER A 321 12.97 9.67 -10.68
CA SER A 321 12.76 10.01 -12.08
C SER A 321 11.32 10.49 -12.24
N ASP A 322 11.06 11.24 -13.32
CA ASP A 322 9.76 11.83 -13.58
C ASP A 322 9.57 11.96 -15.10
N ILE A 323 8.66 11.16 -15.65
CA ILE A 323 8.49 11.04 -17.10
C ILE A 323 7.00 10.97 -17.41
N THR A 324 6.56 11.87 -18.27
CA THR A 324 5.23 11.85 -18.86
C THR A 324 5.29 11.52 -20.35
N ARG A 325 4.49 10.54 -20.77
CA ARG A 325 4.19 10.25 -22.18
C ARG A 325 2.70 10.22 -22.41
N THR A 326 2.27 10.87 -23.49
CA THR A 326 0.90 10.78 -23.99
C THR A 326 0.87 9.97 -25.27
N MET A 327 -0.06 9.02 -25.39
CA MET A 327 -0.18 8.16 -26.58
C MET A 327 -1.64 7.90 -26.97
N PRO A 328 -1.95 7.52 -28.23
CA PRO A 328 -3.32 7.27 -28.64
C PRO A 328 -3.81 5.88 -28.20
N VAL A 329 -5.05 5.83 -27.73
CA VAL A 329 -5.80 4.61 -27.40
C VAL A 329 -7.02 4.52 -28.32
N GLY A 330 -7.24 3.35 -28.92
CA GLY A 330 -8.21 3.18 -30.01
C GLY A 330 -7.66 3.59 -31.39
N ASN A 331 -8.51 3.62 -32.42
CA ASN A 331 -8.16 4.00 -33.80
C ASN A 331 -6.91 3.29 -34.36
N GLY A 332 -6.70 2.02 -34.01
CA GLY A 332 -5.52 1.26 -34.43
C GLY A 332 -4.19 1.85 -33.95
N GLY A 333 -4.19 2.57 -32.81
CA GLY A 333 -3.01 3.22 -32.23
C GLY A 333 -2.57 4.47 -32.99
N LYS A 334 -3.51 5.24 -33.54
CA LYS A 334 -3.28 6.51 -34.23
C LYS A 334 -4.05 7.63 -33.56
N PHE A 335 -3.45 8.81 -33.49
CA PHE A 335 -4.13 10.01 -32.99
C PHE A 335 -5.30 10.41 -33.91
N THR A 336 -6.33 11.03 -33.33
CA THR A 336 -7.29 11.84 -34.11
C THR A 336 -6.60 13.09 -34.63
N PRO A 337 -7.15 13.79 -35.65
CA PRO A 337 -6.59 15.05 -36.11
C PRO A 337 -6.42 16.07 -34.99
N GLU A 338 -7.41 16.22 -34.11
CA GLU A 338 -7.39 17.17 -32.99
C GLU A 338 -6.35 16.77 -31.93
N ALA A 339 -6.32 15.50 -31.52
CA ALA A 339 -5.35 15.01 -30.54
C ALA A 339 -3.91 15.10 -31.09
N ARG A 340 -3.72 14.81 -32.39
CA ARG A 340 -2.42 14.94 -33.06
C ARG A 340 -1.95 16.38 -33.07
N ALA A 341 -2.81 17.32 -33.43
CA ALA A 341 -2.49 18.74 -33.48
C ALA A 341 -2.05 19.27 -32.11
N ILE A 342 -2.77 18.90 -31.04
CA ILE A 342 -2.38 19.28 -29.67
C ILE A 342 -1.08 18.60 -29.25
N TYR A 343 -0.90 17.31 -29.56
CA TYR A 343 0.33 16.58 -29.26
C TYR A 343 1.56 17.21 -29.93
N GLU A 344 1.46 17.51 -31.24
CA GLU A 344 2.53 18.13 -31.99
C GLU A 344 2.86 19.54 -31.46
N LEU A 345 1.85 20.31 -31.02
CA LEU A 345 2.08 21.61 -30.38
C LEU A 345 2.78 21.48 -29.01
N VAL A 346 2.40 20.53 -28.16
CA VAL A 346 3.11 20.28 -26.90
C VAL A 346 4.55 19.82 -27.17
N LEU A 347 4.77 19.01 -28.20
CA LEU A 347 6.11 18.60 -28.64
C LEU A 347 6.93 19.79 -29.14
N GLU A 348 6.33 20.73 -29.88
CA GLU A 348 6.96 22.00 -30.28
C GLU A 348 7.35 22.83 -29.06
N MET A 349 6.44 22.98 -28.07
CA MET A 349 6.72 23.68 -26.81
C MET A 349 7.93 23.07 -26.10
N GLN A 350 7.99 21.73 -26.00
CA GLN A 350 9.08 21.05 -25.31
C GLN A 350 10.42 21.23 -26.05
N LYS A 351 10.43 21.07 -27.37
CA LYS A 351 11.64 21.25 -28.19
C LYS A 351 12.18 22.66 -28.08
N ALA A 352 11.30 23.67 -28.19
CA ALA A 352 11.69 25.07 -28.04
C ALA A 352 12.27 25.36 -26.64
N SER A 353 11.71 24.77 -25.58
CA SER A 353 12.27 24.87 -24.22
C SER A 353 13.66 24.23 -24.13
N LEU A 354 13.82 23.01 -24.63
CA LEU A 354 15.11 22.29 -24.60
C LEU A 354 16.22 23.03 -25.38
N GLU A 355 15.88 23.71 -26.47
CA GLU A 355 16.85 24.46 -27.28
C GLU A 355 17.49 25.65 -26.54
N ILE A 356 16.80 26.26 -25.56
CA ILE A 356 17.29 27.46 -24.88
C ILE A 356 17.95 27.18 -23.53
N ILE A 357 17.65 26.05 -22.89
CA ILE A 357 18.13 25.76 -21.53
C ILE A 357 19.65 25.57 -21.49
N LYS A 358 20.28 26.35 -20.63
CA LYS A 358 21.72 26.35 -20.36
C LYS A 358 21.98 27.16 -19.08
N PRO A 359 23.18 27.08 -18.48
CA PRO A 359 23.52 27.89 -17.32
C PRO A 359 23.30 29.39 -17.56
N GLY A 360 22.82 30.08 -16.52
CA GLY A 360 22.52 31.51 -16.51
C GLY A 360 21.12 31.89 -17.01
N LEU A 361 20.41 31.00 -17.74
CA LEU A 361 19.03 31.28 -18.15
C LEU A 361 18.09 31.21 -16.95
N HIS A 362 17.27 32.24 -16.75
CA HIS A 362 16.23 32.23 -15.73
C HIS A 362 15.05 31.34 -16.13
N TRP A 363 14.60 30.45 -15.24
CA TRP A 363 13.55 29.46 -15.57
C TRP A 363 12.22 30.07 -16.03
N ASP A 364 11.84 31.23 -15.48
CA ASP A 364 10.67 32.01 -15.94
C ASP A 364 10.68 32.28 -17.46
N ALA A 365 11.85 32.44 -18.09
CA ALA A 365 11.94 32.64 -19.54
C ALA A 365 11.48 31.40 -20.33
N VAL A 366 11.71 30.20 -19.80
CA VAL A 366 11.25 28.94 -20.38
C VAL A 366 9.72 28.85 -20.31
N GLN A 367 9.14 29.22 -19.16
CA GLN A 367 7.68 29.29 -19.00
C GLN A 367 7.03 30.25 -20.00
N LEU A 368 7.60 31.45 -20.13
CA LEU A 368 7.10 32.47 -21.06
C LEU A 368 7.20 31.99 -22.52
N LEU A 369 8.30 31.33 -22.89
CA LEU A 369 8.47 30.75 -24.23
C LEU A 369 7.38 29.70 -24.52
N CYS A 370 7.08 28.81 -23.57
CA CYS A 370 6.00 27.83 -23.73
C CYS A 370 4.65 28.51 -24.00
N HIS A 371 4.30 29.57 -23.25
CA HIS A 371 3.06 30.31 -23.51
C HIS A 371 3.07 31.02 -24.86
N SER A 372 4.19 31.59 -25.29
CA SER A 372 4.32 32.20 -26.62
C SER A 372 4.14 31.16 -27.75
N VAL A 373 4.76 29.99 -27.63
CA VAL A 373 4.56 28.88 -28.58
C VAL A 373 3.10 28.41 -28.58
N LEU A 374 2.48 28.25 -27.41
CA LEU A 374 1.06 27.88 -27.29
C LEU A 374 0.16 28.89 -27.99
N VAL A 375 0.34 30.20 -27.75
CA VAL A 375 -0.47 31.26 -28.36
C VAL A 375 -0.37 31.20 -29.88
N ARG A 376 0.85 31.13 -30.44
CA ARG A 376 1.05 30.96 -31.89
C ARG A 376 0.40 29.69 -32.42
N GLY A 377 0.56 28.58 -31.71
CA GLY A 377 -0.02 27.30 -32.08
C GLY A 377 -1.55 27.36 -32.11
N PHE A 378 -2.16 27.95 -31.10
CA PHE A 378 -3.61 28.10 -31.01
C PHE A 378 -4.18 29.04 -32.07
N GLN A 379 -3.44 30.07 -32.49
CA GLN A 379 -3.81 30.89 -33.64
C GLN A 379 -3.75 30.09 -34.95
N LYS A 380 -2.71 29.29 -35.16
CA LYS A 380 -2.61 28.39 -36.34
C LYS A 380 -3.75 27.36 -36.39
N LEU A 381 -4.16 26.84 -35.22
CA LEU A 381 -5.27 25.89 -35.10
C LEU A 381 -6.66 26.56 -35.15
N GLY A 382 -6.71 27.89 -35.10
CA GLY A 382 -7.94 28.69 -35.06
C GLY A 382 -8.67 28.66 -33.72
N ILE A 383 -8.06 28.16 -32.64
CA ILE A 383 -8.62 28.20 -31.28
C ILE A 383 -8.57 29.63 -30.74
N PHE A 384 -7.42 30.29 -30.93
CA PHE A 384 -7.30 31.73 -30.70
C PHE A 384 -7.50 32.47 -32.02
N LEU A 385 -8.21 33.60 -31.95
CA LEU A 385 -8.37 34.49 -33.08
C LEU A 385 -7.02 35.15 -33.40
N SER A 386 -6.73 35.30 -34.69
CA SER A 386 -5.58 36.04 -35.20
C SER A 386 -6.03 37.42 -35.69
N PRO A 387 -5.13 38.39 -35.95
CA PRO A 387 -5.52 39.68 -36.53
C PRO A 387 -6.30 39.57 -37.85
N ASP A 388 -6.10 38.48 -38.60
CA ASP A 388 -6.77 38.21 -39.88
C ASP A 388 -8.12 37.49 -39.74
N SER A 389 -8.50 37.09 -38.52
CA SER A 389 -9.78 36.42 -38.28
C SER A 389 -10.98 37.37 -38.48
N PRO A 390 -12.19 36.86 -38.80
CA PRO A 390 -13.38 37.70 -38.93
C PRO A 390 -13.67 38.50 -37.65
N ASN A 391 -14.01 39.78 -37.80
CA ASN A 391 -14.25 40.71 -36.67
C ASN A 391 -13.08 40.84 -35.70
N SER A 392 -11.85 40.65 -36.19
CA SER A 392 -10.60 40.75 -35.43
C SER A 392 -9.81 42.03 -35.75
N GLY A 393 -8.65 42.20 -35.12
CA GLY A 393 -7.71 43.28 -35.40
C GLY A 393 -6.41 43.13 -34.60
N SER A 394 -5.60 44.18 -34.52
CA SER A 394 -4.30 44.17 -33.82
C SER A 394 -4.40 43.79 -32.33
N TRP A 395 -5.57 43.94 -31.72
CA TRP A 395 -5.83 43.52 -30.35
C TRP A 395 -5.87 41.99 -30.18
N ASN A 396 -5.87 41.20 -31.26
CA ASN A 396 -5.67 39.75 -31.29
C ASN A 396 -4.25 39.38 -31.77
N SER A 397 -3.26 40.28 -31.71
CA SER A 397 -1.87 39.90 -31.96
C SER A 397 -1.38 38.89 -30.92
N GLU A 398 -0.29 38.17 -31.24
CA GLU A 398 0.34 37.24 -30.30
C GLU A 398 0.65 37.93 -28.97
N GLU A 399 1.22 39.13 -29.03
CA GLU A 399 1.62 39.92 -27.86
C GLU A 399 0.40 40.34 -27.04
N ALA A 400 -0.70 40.71 -27.69
CA ALA A 400 -1.92 41.10 -26.99
C ALA A 400 -2.57 39.91 -26.26
N ILE A 401 -2.57 38.73 -26.88
CA ILE A 401 -3.08 37.50 -26.25
C ILE A 401 -2.16 37.06 -25.11
N LEU A 402 -0.85 37.11 -25.30
CA LEU A 402 0.13 36.77 -24.27
C LEU A 402 -0.01 37.72 -23.06
N ALA A 403 -0.12 39.02 -23.30
CA ALA A 403 -0.35 40.03 -22.25
C ALA A 403 -1.70 39.85 -21.53
N SER A 404 -2.70 39.23 -22.17
CA SER A 404 -4.01 38.96 -21.55
C SER A 404 -4.00 37.84 -20.53
N GLY A 405 -2.98 36.96 -20.54
CA GLY A 405 -2.91 35.80 -19.66
C GLY A 405 -3.84 34.63 -20.01
N VAL A 406 -4.67 34.74 -21.06
CA VAL A 406 -5.71 33.74 -21.39
C VAL A 406 -5.15 32.33 -21.64
N SER A 407 -3.89 32.21 -22.08
CA SER A 407 -3.21 30.92 -22.28
C SER A 407 -3.01 30.12 -20.99
N ALA A 408 -3.02 30.76 -19.82
CA ALA A 408 -2.89 30.07 -18.52
C ALA A 408 -4.05 29.10 -18.24
N ALA A 409 -5.22 29.32 -18.86
CA ALA A 409 -6.34 28.38 -18.75
C ALA A 409 -6.07 27.03 -19.43
N PHE A 410 -5.15 26.99 -20.39
CA PHE A 410 -4.80 25.80 -21.16
C PHE A 410 -3.48 25.18 -20.71
N PHE A 411 -2.57 25.98 -20.17
CA PHE A 411 -1.31 25.54 -19.56
C PHE A 411 -1.20 26.13 -18.14
N PRO A 412 -1.83 25.50 -17.14
CA PRO A 412 -2.01 26.07 -15.81
C PRO A 412 -0.83 25.81 -14.85
N HIS A 413 0.05 24.86 -15.16
CA HIS A 413 1.15 24.46 -14.29
C HIS A 413 2.49 25.01 -14.76
N GLY A 414 3.52 24.83 -13.93
CA GLY A 414 4.88 25.18 -14.32
C GLY A 414 5.45 24.23 -15.37
N VAL A 415 6.31 24.74 -16.26
CA VAL A 415 7.02 23.99 -17.30
C VAL A 415 8.01 22.95 -16.75
N GLY A 416 8.27 22.97 -15.46
CA GLY A 416 9.03 21.95 -14.77
C GLY A 416 9.58 22.42 -13.44
N HIS A 417 10.37 21.55 -12.83
CA HIS A 417 10.89 21.69 -11.48
C HIS A 417 12.24 21.01 -11.31
N SER A 418 12.97 21.34 -10.24
CA SER A 418 14.13 20.57 -9.83
C SER A 418 13.75 19.14 -9.42
N LEU A 419 14.61 18.18 -9.75
CA LEU A 419 14.46 16.76 -9.47
C LEU A 419 15.72 16.23 -8.78
N GLY A 420 15.57 15.37 -7.77
CA GLY A 420 16.70 14.78 -7.05
C GLY A 420 16.28 13.60 -6.19
N LEU A 421 16.52 13.67 -4.88
CA LEU A 421 16.01 12.68 -3.94
C LEU A 421 14.47 12.71 -3.82
N ASP A 422 13.90 13.88 -4.09
CA ASP A 422 12.46 14.06 -4.18
C ASP A 422 12.08 14.45 -5.61
N VAL A 423 10.89 14.03 -6.05
CA VAL A 423 10.38 14.37 -7.39
C VAL A 423 10.29 15.89 -7.56
N HIS A 424 9.68 16.57 -6.60
CA HIS A 424 9.70 18.02 -6.46
C HIS A 424 10.79 18.43 -5.47
N ASP A 425 12.04 18.52 -5.94
CA ASP A 425 13.21 18.66 -5.09
C ASP A 425 13.37 20.07 -4.50
N VAL A 426 13.77 20.16 -3.23
CA VAL A 426 14.32 21.36 -2.54
C VAL A 426 13.58 22.70 -2.72
N PRO A 427 12.31 22.81 -2.29
CA PRO A 427 11.43 23.94 -2.64
C PRO A 427 11.96 25.32 -2.24
N SER A 428 12.67 25.47 -1.11
CA SER A 428 13.14 26.79 -0.67
C SER A 428 14.36 27.31 -1.44
N ALA A 429 15.15 26.43 -2.06
CA ALA A 429 16.24 26.83 -2.95
C ALA A 429 15.72 27.06 -4.39
N SER A 430 14.78 26.23 -4.84
CA SER A 430 14.23 26.31 -6.21
C SER A 430 13.28 27.50 -6.40
N LYS A 431 12.46 27.82 -5.40
CA LYS A 431 11.53 28.96 -5.40
C LYS A 431 11.64 29.73 -4.08
N PRO A 432 12.71 30.53 -3.89
CA PRO A 432 12.91 31.27 -2.65
C PRO A 432 11.82 32.33 -2.47
N GLY A 433 11.36 32.53 -1.22
CA GLY A 433 10.30 33.50 -0.90
C GLY A 433 10.70 34.95 -1.19
N VAL A 434 11.97 35.29 -0.98
CA VAL A 434 12.59 36.53 -1.46
C VAL A 434 13.54 36.17 -2.58
N ASN A 435 13.22 36.59 -3.80
CA ASN A 435 13.97 36.23 -4.98
C ASN A 435 14.46 37.46 -5.75
N ASN A 436 15.73 37.82 -5.51
CA ASN A 436 16.38 38.98 -6.13
C ASN A 436 16.87 38.71 -7.57
N THR A 437 16.55 37.55 -8.14
CA THR A 437 16.89 37.21 -9.54
C THR A 437 15.74 37.52 -10.51
N ILE A 438 14.52 37.66 -10.00
CA ILE A 438 13.32 38.02 -10.77
C ILE A 438 13.34 39.51 -11.12
N GLY A 439 12.91 39.86 -12.34
CA GLY A 439 12.71 41.26 -12.77
C GLY A 439 13.96 42.02 -13.19
N LYS A 440 15.14 41.38 -13.17
CA LYS A 440 16.38 41.93 -13.75
C LYS A 440 16.37 41.80 -15.28
N GLY A 441 15.58 42.65 -15.95
CA GLY A 441 15.63 42.83 -17.41
C GLY A 441 14.77 41.89 -18.25
N ILE A 442 13.76 41.22 -17.66
CA ILE A 442 12.79 40.39 -18.40
C ILE A 442 11.39 40.93 -18.10
N ASP A 443 10.64 41.29 -19.14
CA ASP A 443 9.19 41.50 -19.03
C ASP A 443 8.52 40.14 -18.85
N LEU A 444 8.02 39.90 -17.64
CA LEU A 444 7.43 38.61 -17.29
C LEU A 444 6.00 38.48 -17.86
N GLY A 445 5.41 39.52 -18.46
CA GLY A 445 4.04 39.41 -18.96
C GLY A 445 3.04 39.08 -17.83
N ALA A 446 2.06 38.22 -18.12
CA ALA A 446 0.95 37.95 -17.21
C ALA A 446 1.41 37.15 -15.96
N PRO A 447 1.12 37.61 -14.72
CA PRO A 447 1.57 36.96 -13.49
C PRO A 447 1.03 35.54 -13.31
N GLU A 448 -0.12 35.22 -13.93
CA GLU A 448 -0.78 33.92 -13.88
C GLU A 448 0.14 32.79 -14.34
N PHE A 449 1.02 33.06 -15.31
CA PHE A 449 1.97 32.09 -15.87
C PHE A 449 2.95 31.51 -14.84
N TYR A 450 3.25 32.26 -13.77
CA TYR A 450 4.31 31.90 -12.82
C TYR A 450 3.78 31.40 -11.47
N THR A 451 2.46 31.43 -11.27
CA THR A 451 1.79 31.08 -10.00
C THR A 451 2.26 29.71 -9.50
N TYR A 452 2.23 28.72 -10.38
CA TYR A 452 2.48 27.32 -10.06
C TYR A 452 3.88 26.81 -10.43
N LEU A 453 4.79 27.69 -10.88
CA LEU A 453 6.20 27.31 -11.06
C LEU A 453 6.80 26.87 -9.73
N ARG A 454 7.64 25.82 -9.77
CA ARG A 454 8.37 25.29 -8.62
C ARG A 454 9.87 25.61 -8.67
N LEU A 455 10.38 26.03 -9.82
CA LEU A 455 11.71 26.58 -10.02
C LEU A 455 11.57 28.00 -10.54
N ARG A 456 12.24 28.97 -9.91
CA ARG A 456 12.23 30.39 -10.31
C ARG A 456 13.59 31.04 -10.13
N VAL A 457 14.67 30.28 -10.35
CA VAL A 457 16.05 30.79 -10.27
C VAL A 457 16.76 30.61 -11.63
N PRO A 458 17.90 31.27 -11.85
CA PRO A 458 18.78 30.94 -12.97
C PRO A 458 19.23 29.49 -12.91
N LEU A 459 19.29 28.83 -14.06
CA LEU A 459 19.87 27.51 -14.21
C LEU A 459 21.38 27.57 -13.93
N GLU A 460 21.89 26.57 -13.24
CA GLU A 460 23.33 26.37 -13.04
C GLU A 460 23.72 24.98 -13.53
N GLU A 461 25.00 24.82 -13.86
CA GLU A 461 25.55 23.51 -14.22
C GLU A 461 25.28 22.49 -13.10
N ASN A 462 24.98 21.25 -13.49
CA ASN A 462 24.60 20.15 -12.62
C ASN A 462 23.25 20.29 -11.90
N MET A 463 22.43 21.31 -12.21
CA MET A 463 21.00 21.20 -11.90
C MET A 463 20.37 20.06 -12.72
N VAL A 464 19.45 19.32 -12.11
CA VAL A 464 18.60 18.36 -12.82
C VAL A 464 17.16 18.83 -12.70
N VAL A 465 16.48 18.97 -13.83
CA VAL A 465 15.13 19.55 -13.91
C VAL A 465 14.23 18.74 -14.84
N THR A 466 12.93 18.79 -14.62
CA THR A 466 11.93 18.32 -15.59
C THR A 466 11.65 19.41 -16.63
N VAL A 467 11.27 19.00 -17.84
CA VAL A 467 10.75 19.87 -18.90
C VAL A 467 9.45 19.26 -19.43
N GLU A 468 8.34 19.74 -18.89
CA GLU A 468 7.02 19.11 -18.92
C GLU A 468 5.90 20.03 -19.44
N PRO A 469 6.03 20.72 -20.59
CA PRO A 469 4.90 21.49 -21.11
C PRO A 469 3.67 20.60 -21.33
N GLY A 470 2.49 21.19 -21.18
CA GLY A 470 1.23 20.51 -21.42
C GLY A 470 0.11 21.46 -21.81
N ILE A 471 -0.88 20.91 -22.52
CA ILE A 471 -2.11 21.61 -22.92
C ILE A 471 -3.31 20.79 -22.45
N TYR A 472 -4.23 21.44 -21.74
CA TYR A 472 -5.38 20.81 -21.09
C TYR A 472 -6.67 21.57 -21.40
N PHE A 473 -7.75 20.80 -21.53
CA PHE A 473 -9.10 21.28 -21.78
C PHE A 473 -10.01 20.93 -20.59
N HIS A 474 -9.58 21.31 -19.39
CA HIS A 474 -10.32 21.00 -18.16
C HIS A 474 -11.50 21.97 -17.99
N PRO A 475 -12.75 21.49 -17.78
CA PRO A 475 -13.92 22.37 -17.70
C PRO A 475 -13.80 23.52 -16.68
N HIS A 476 -13.22 23.24 -15.50
CA HIS A 476 -13.01 24.26 -14.47
C HIS A 476 -11.98 25.33 -14.90
N LEU A 477 -10.93 24.95 -15.62
CA LEU A 477 -9.91 25.90 -16.08
C LEU A 477 -10.40 26.72 -17.27
N LEU A 478 -11.27 26.14 -18.10
CA LEU A 478 -11.88 26.84 -19.23
C LEU A 478 -13.00 27.79 -18.81
N ALA A 479 -13.69 27.53 -17.69
CA ALA A 479 -14.84 28.31 -17.25
C ALA A 479 -14.58 29.84 -17.19
N PRO A 480 -13.47 30.34 -16.63
CA PRO A 480 -13.16 31.77 -16.60
C PRO A 480 -12.93 32.39 -17.98
N VAL A 481 -12.55 31.60 -18.98
CA VAL A 481 -12.22 32.08 -20.34
C VAL A 481 -13.33 31.79 -21.36
N ARG A 482 -14.49 31.26 -20.94
CA ARG A 482 -15.65 30.97 -21.82
C ARG A 482 -16.30 32.20 -22.44
N SER A 483 -16.03 33.39 -21.94
CA SER A 483 -16.47 34.67 -22.50
C SER A 483 -15.34 35.44 -23.18
N SER A 484 -14.16 34.84 -23.31
CA SER A 484 -12.97 35.51 -23.81
C SER A 484 -13.14 35.89 -25.28
N ARG A 485 -12.97 37.19 -25.57
CA ARG A 485 -12.98 37.72 -26.94
C ARG A 485 -11.83 37.21 -27.83
N TYR A 486 -10.83 36.56 -27.23
CA TYR A 486 -9.65 36.04 -27.93
C TYR A 486 -9.89 34.64 -28.51
N ILE A 487 -10.99 33.97 -28.16
CA ILE A 487 -11.22 32.55 -28.43
C ILE A 487 -12.34 32.35 -29.44
N ASP A 488 -12.10 31.52 -30.45
CA ASP A 488 -13.19 30.95 -31.26
C ASP A 488 -13.76 29.73 -30.53
N HIS A 489 -14.91 29.92 -29.88
CA HIS A 489 -15.54 28.87 -29.07
C HIS A 489 -16.08 27.70 -29.90
N ALA A 490 -16.42 27.91 -31.17
CA ALA A 490 -16.86 26.84 -32.05
C ALA A 490 -15.68 25.94 -32.44
N VAL A 491 -14.51 26.54 -32.66
CA VAL A 491 -13.27 25.79 -32.90
C VAL A 491 -12.81 25.08 -31.62
N LEU A 492 -12.79 25.77 -30.47
CA LEU A 492 -12.39 25.21 -29.18
C LEU A 492 -13.19 23.93 -28.84
N ALA A 493 -14.51 23.95 -29.06
CA ALA A 493 -15.38 22.81 -28.74
C ALA A 493 -14.94 21.48 -29.38
N ARG A 494 -14.24 21.52 -30.53
CA ARG A 494 -13.71 20.33 -31.20
C ARG A 494 -12.55 19.68 -30.44
N TYR A 495 -11.78 20.47 -29.69
CA TYR A 495 -10.58 20.01 -28.98
C TYR A 495 -10.84 19.58 -27.55
N GLU A 496 -11.99 19.94 -26.96
CA GLU A 496 -12.27 19.65 -25.54
C GLU A 496 -12.27 18.16 -25.20
N ALA A 497 -12.68 17.31 -26.15
CA ALA A 497 -12.66 15.86 -26.00
C ALA A 497 -11.24 15.27 -25.92
N VAL A 498 -10.19 16.02 -26.32
CA VAL A 498 -8.79 15.58 -26.16
C VAL A 498 -8.44 15.41 -24.68
N GLY A 499 -9.05 16.18 -23.79
CA GLY A 499 -8.72 16.18 -22.37
C GLY A 499 -7.40 16.88 -22.11
N GLY A 500 -6.27 16.18 -22.23
CA GLY A 500 -4.97 16.77 -21.97
C GLY A 500 -3.81 16.02 -22.62
N VAL A 501 -2.76 16.75 -22.94
CA VAL A 501 -1.49 16.20 -23.41
C VAL A 501 -0.36 16.85 -22.61
N ARG A 502 0.53 16.01 -22.07
CA ARG A 502 1.80 16.42 -21.48
C ARG A 502 2.93 15.56 -22.05
N ILE A 503 4.08 16.17 -22.25
CA ILE A 503 5.32 15.48 -22.65
C ILE A 503 6.41 15.99 -21.73
N GLU A 504 7.03 15.08 -21.00
CA GLU A 504 8.00 15.42 -19.96
C GLU A 504 9.26 14.58 -20.08
N ASP A 505 10.39 15.26 -19.97
CA ASP A 505 11.71 14.67 -19.89
C ASP A 505 12.47 15.24 -18.69
N VAL A 506 13.38 14.44 -18.14
CA VAL A 506 14.37 14.87 -17.16
C VAL A 506 15.66 15.25 -17.88
N VAL A 507 16.18 16.43 -17.58
CA VAL A 507 17.42 16.95 -18.17
C VAL A 507 18.42 17.38 -17.12
N LEU A 508 19.69 17.05 -17.37
CA LEU A 508 20.85 17.55 -16.65
C LEU A 508 21.36 18.81 -17.34
N ILE A 509 21.48 19.92 -16.62
CA ILE A 509 22.11 21.13 -17.14
C ILE A 509 23.64 20.91 -17.18
N THR A 510 24.24 21.12 -18.35
CA THR A 510 25.69 20.98 -18.58
C THR A 510 26.32 22.38 -18.72
N ALA A 511 27.65 22.45 -18.86
CA ALA A 511 28.38 23.72 -18.96
C ALA A 511 27.86 24.68 -20.04
N ASP A 512 27.37 24.16 -21.18
CA ASP A 512 26.94 24.95 -22.34
C ASP A 512 25.53 24.64 -22.84
N GLY A 513 24.78 23.76 -22.15
CA GLY A 513 23.43 23.37 -22.55
C GLY A 513 22.79 22.38 -21.58
N HIS A 514 22.33 21.25 -22.12
CA HIS A 514 21.71 20.18 -21.34
C HIS A 514 22.00 18.79 -21.94
N GLU A 515 21.90 17.76 -21.11
CA GLU A 515 21.81 16.35 -21.49
C GLU A 515 20.41 15.85 -21.13
N ASN A 516 19.72 15.22 -22.08
CA ASN A 516 18.43 14.59 -21.81
C ASN A 516 18.64 13.17 -21.28
N LEU A 517 18.19 12.92 -20.04
CA LEU A 517 18.32 11.63 -19.36
C LEU A 517 17.18 10.67 -19.72
N THR A 518 16.08 11.19 -20.26
CA THR A 518 14.92 10.41 -20.67
C THR A 518 15.12 9.83 -22.08
N THR A 519 14.96 8.52 -22.22
CA THR A 519 15.31 7.81 -23.47
C THR A 519 14.10 7.26 -24.24
N VAL A 520 12.92 7.20 -23.60
CA VAL A 520 11.70 6.71 -24.27
C VAL A 520 11.22 7.69 -25.35
N GLY A 521 10.80 7.15 -26.50
CA GLY A 521 10.44 7.96 -27.65
C GLY A 521 9.21 8.85 -27.42
N LYS A 522 9.21 10.02 -28.06
CA LYS A 522 8.13 11.04 -28.01
C LYS A 522 7.72 11.58 -29.38
N GLU A 523 8.36 11.13 -30.46
CA GLU A 523 7.93 11.52 -31.80
C GLU A 523 6.62 10.79 -32.15
N THR A 524 5.66 11.49 -32.78
CA THR A 524 4.38 10.86 -33.21
C THR A 524 4.61 9.63 -34.06
N SER A 525 5.64 9.66 -34.93
CA SER A 525 6.03 8.50 -35.75
C SER A 525 6.54 7.31 -34.92
N TRP A 526 7.16 7.55 -33.76
CA TRP A 526 7.60 6.50 -32.85
C TRP A 526 6.40 5.94 -32.08
N LEU A 527 5.55 6.81 -31.52
CA LEU A 527 4.34 6.44 -30.78
C LEU A 527 3.42 5.54 -31.61
N GLU A 528 3.11 5.95 -32.85
CA GLU A 528 2.21 5.19 -33.72
C GLU A 528 2.88 3.89 -34.23
N ARG A 529 4.21 3.79 -34.28
CA ARG A 529 4.93 2.57 -34.70
C ARG A 529 5.28 1.61 -33.58
N SER A 530 5.24 2.04 -32.32
CA SER A 530 5.65 1.28 -31.12
C SER A 530 5.09 -0.17 -31.09
N GLY A 531 3.84 -0.37 -31.53
CA GLY A 531 3.21 -1.70 -31.61
C GLY A 531 3.66 -2.62 -32.77
N ARG A 532 4.49 -2.14 -33.72
CA ARG A 532 5.04 -2.95 -34.86
C ARG A 532 6.47 -3.41 -34.65
N LEU A 533 7.21 -2.75 -33.77
CA LEU A 533 8.55 -3.18 -33.41
C LEU A 533 8.39 -4.47 -32.60
N ALA A 534 8.97 -5.58 -33.07
CA ALA A 534 8.96 -6.82 -32.31
C ALA A 534 9.43 -6.50 -30.88
N LEU A 535 8.65 -6.92 -29.87
CA LEU A 535 9.25 -7.19 -28.58
C LEU A 535 10.28 -8.27 -28.89
N ALA A 536 11.57 -7.94 -28.85
CA ALA A 536 12.57 -8.98 -28.84
C ALA A 536 12.27 -9.80 -27.58
N LEU A 537 11.58 -10.93 -27.74
CA LEU A 537 11.22 -11.83 -26.65
C LEU A 537 12.48 -12.40 -25.95
N THR A 538 13.67 -12.12 -26.49
CA THR A 538 14.97 -12.32 -25.84
C THR A 538 15.18 -11.43 -24.61
N ASP A 539 14.51 -10.27 -24.51
CA ASP A 539 14.59 -9.39 -23.34
C ASP A 539 13.53 -9.72 -22.26
N ILE A 540 12.61 -10.63 -22.59
CA ILE A 540 11.62 -11.25 -21.68
C ILE A 540 12.03 -12.69 -21.34
N GLN A 541 13.30 -13.07 -21.54
CA GLN A 541 13.80 -14.29 -20.92
C GLN A 541 14.10 -14.02 -19.43
N PRO A 542 13.56 -14.81 -18.48
CA PRO A 542 14.13 -14.84 -17.15
C PRO A 542 15.60 -15.28 -17.27
N PRO A 543 16.53 -14.75 -16.46
CA PRO A 543 17.85 -15.37 -16.35
C PRO A 543 17.63 -16.86 -16.08
N SER A 544 18.34 -17.72 -16.82
CA SER A 544 18.27 -19.18 -16.66
C SER A 544 18.26 -19.50 -15.16
N PRO A 545 17.29 -20.30 -14.66
CA PRO A 545 17.16 -20.55 -13.25
C PRO A 545 18.44 -21.22 -12.75
N LYS A 546 19.31 -20.45 -12.09
CA LYS A 546 20.10 -21.06 -11.01
C LYS A 546 19.06 -21.48 -9.98
N PRO A 547 18.97 -22.77 -9.63
CA PRO A 547 17.97 -23.26 -8.70
C PRO A 547 18.27 -22.67 -7.32
N MET A 548 17.74 -21.48 -7.06
CA MET A 548 17.64 -20.93 -5.73
C MET A 548 16.27 -21.34 -5.21
N ARG A 549 16.24 -22.46 -4.48
CA ARG A 549 15.06 -22.86 -3.71
C ARG A 549 14.83 -21.82 -2.62
N VAL A 550 13.96 -20.86 -2.88
CA VAL A 550 13.32 -20.08 -1.82
C VAL A 550 12.04 -20.83 -1.46
N SER A 551 12.04 -21.45 -0.29
CA SER A 551 10.85 -22.09 0.27
C SER A 551 9.88 -21.02 0.75
N VAL A 552 8.74 -20.91 0.08
CA VAL A 552 7.52 -20.41 0.74
C VAL A 552 7.34 -21.27 2.00
N PRO A 553 7.03 -20.73 3.19
CA PRO A 553 6.60 -21.56 4.31
C PRO A 553 5.19 -22.09 4.01
N THR A 554 5.12 -23.02 3.06
CA THR A 554 4.09 -24.05 3.05
C THR A 554 4.09 -24.69 4.43
N ILE A 555 2.89 -25.00 4.95
CA ILE A 555 2.63 -26.03 5.97
C ILE A 555 3.80 -27.03 5.94
N PRO A 556 4.68 -27.08 6.96
CA PRO A 556 5.90 -27.88 6.90
C PRO A 556 5.59 -29.25 6.33
N LYS A 557 6.38 -29.77 5.38
CA LYS A 557 6.21 -31.15 4.89
C LYS A 557 6.18 -32.18 6.03
N ALA A 558 6.74 -31.82 7.20
CA ALA A 558 6.61 -32.54 8.46
C ALA A 558 5.14 -32.79 8.90
N LEU A 559 4.20 -31.88 8.62
CA LEU A 559 2.76 -32.08 8.86
C LEU A 559 2.12 -33.10 7.91
N PHE A 560 2.81 -33.55 6.86
CA PHE A 560 2.37 -34.63 5.98
C PHE A 560 3.15 -35.94 6.22
N THR A 561 4.13 -35.91 7.12
CA THR A 561 4.97 -37.07 7.45
C THR A 561 4.47 -37.65 8.77
N PRO A 562 3.94 -38.88 8.81
CA PRO A 562 3.47 -39.46 10.06
C PRO A 562 4.67 -39.67 11.00
N ALA A 563 4.68 -38.96 12.13
CA ALA A 563 5.52 -39.35 13.24
C ALA A 563 4.91 -40.60 13.87
N SER A 564 5.65 -41.71 13.92
CA SER A 564 5.21 -42.90 14.65
C SER A 564 5.34 -42.64 16.15
N LEU A 565 4.39 -41.91 16.74
CA LEU A 565 4.24 -41.86 18.19
C LEU A 565 3.67 -43.20 18.66
N PRO A 566 4.13 -43.76 19.79
CA PRO A 566 3.56 -44.97 20.35
C PRO A 566 2.08 -44.74 20.69
N THR A 567 1.19 -45.52 20.09
CA THR A 567 -0.25 -45.43 20.30
C THR A 567 -0.60 -45.97 21.69
N LEU A 568 -1.00 -45.08 22.60
CA LEU A 568 -1.67 -45.46 23.85
C LEU A 568 -2.95 -46.23 23.52
N SER A 569 -3.27 -47.28 24.30
CA SER A 569 -4.58 -47.93 24.19
C SER A 569 -5.69 -46.96 24.63
N HIS A 570 -6.91 -47.16 24.11
CA HIS A 570 -8.07 -46.34 24.48
C HIS A 570 -8.22 -46.23 26.02
N SER A 571 -8.17 -47.35 26.74
CA SER A 571 -8.30 -47.37 28.21
C SER A 571 -7.19 -46.59 28.91
N ALA A 572 -5.93 -46.71 28.44
CA ALA A 572 -4.80 -45.97 29.01
C ALA A 572 -4.89 -44.47 28.72
N ALA A 573 -5.40 -44.08 27.56
CA ALA A 573 -5.66 -42.68 27.23
C ALA A 573 -6.75 -42.07 28.11
N VAL A 574 -7.83 -42.81 28.38
CA VAL A 574 -8.90 -42.39 29.29
C VAL A 574 -8.35 -42.16 30.69
N GLU A 575 -7.61 -43.13 31.25
CA GLU A 575 -6.99 -43.02 32.56
C GLU A 575 -6.03 -41.82 32.63
N ARG A 576 -5.13 -41.68 31.66
CA ARG A 576 -4.14 -40.59 31.59
C ARG A 576 -4.78 -39.21 31.54
N ILE A 577 -5.83 -39.04 30.74
CA ILE A 577 -6.56 -37.77 30.63
C ILE A 577 -7.36 -37.51 31.91
N SER A 578 -8.01 -38.53 32.49
CA SER A 578 -8.72 -38.39 33.76
C SER A 578 -7.78 -37.97 34.91
N GLU A 579 -6.56 -38.52 34.97
CA GLU A 579 -5.53 -38.06 35.91
C GLU A 579 -5.07 -36.62 35.62
N PHE A 580 -4.88 -36.27 34.35
CA PHE A 580 -4.52 -34.91 33.97
C PHE A 580 -5.62 -33.89 34.33
N LEU A 581 -6.88 -34.29 34.27
CA LEU A 581 -8.06 -33.48 34.62
C LEU A 581 -8.49 -33.62 36.09
N ALA A 582 -7.77 -34.40 36.90
CA ALA A 582 -8.00 -34.54 38.34
C ALA A 582 -7.76 -33.20 39.09
N PRO A 583 -8.10 -33.08 40.40
CA PRO A 583 -8.25 -31.78 41.08
C PRO A 583 -7.08 -30.80 40.90
N GLY A 584 -7.41 -29.59 40.44
CA GLY A 584 -6.49 -28.49 40.11
C GLY A 584 -7.13 -27.54 39.08
N ASN A 585 -6.53 -26.38 38.82
CA ASN A 585 -7.04 -25.45 37.81
C ASN A 585 -6.53 -25.85 36.42
N VAL A 586 -7.43 -26.25 35.51
CA VAL A 586 -7.10 -26.59 34.12
C VAL A 586 -7.70 -25.56 33.18
N THR A 587 -6.92 -24.99 32.26
CA THR A 587 -7.46 -24.27 31.11
C THR A 587 -7.62 -25.23 29.94
N LEU A 588 -8.81 -25.25 29.33
CA LEU A 588 -9.10 -25.99 28.11
C LEU A 588 -8.98 -25.06 26.90
N LEU A 589 -8.20 -25.47 25.90
CA LEU A 589 -8.14 -24.84 24.58
C LEU A 589 -8.70 -25.81 23.53
N SER A 590 -9.86 -25.47 22.97
CA SER A 590 -10.53 -26.30 21.95
C SER A 590 -10.55 -25.63 20.57
N GLY A 591 -10.66 -26.45 19.52
CA GLY A 591 -10.89 -26.00 18.15
C GLY A 591 -12.27 -26.36 17.63
N ALA A 592 -12.61 -25.84 16.44
CA ALA A 592 -13.89 -26.14 15.77
C ALA A 592 -14.12 -27.64 15.50
N GLY A 593 -13.05 -28.45 15.46
CA GLY A 593 -13.14 -29.91 15.28
C GLY A 593 -13.78 -30.66 16.44
N VAL A 594 -14.02 -30.01 17.58
CA VAL A 594 -14.74 -30.57 18.73
C VAL A 594 -16.25 -30.28 18.63
N SER A 595 -16.68 -29.33 17.77
CA SER A 595 -18.08 -28.87 17.66
C SER A 595 -18.58 -28.94 16.22
N VAL A 596 -18.72 -30.16 15.69
CA VAL A 596 -19.29 -30.43 14.36
C VAL A 596 -20.83 -30.40 14.35
N ASP A 597 -21.47 -30.53 15.51
CA ASP A 597 -22.93 -30.41 15.68
C ASP A 597 -23.43 -28.94 15.59
N SER A 598 -22.53 -27.97 15.40
CA SER A 598 -22.87 -26.56 15.17
C SER A 598 -23.27 -26.24 13.71
N GLY A 599 -23.31 -27.25 12.84
CA GLY A 599 -23.51 -27.09 11.39
C GLY A 599 -22.24 -26.68 10.62
N ILE A 600 -21.12 -26.45 11.31
CA ILE A 600 -19.82 -26.15 10.71
C ILE A 600 -19.10 -27.46 10.36
N ARG A 601 -18.79 -27.67 9.08
CA ARG A 601 -18.11 -28.91 8.63
C ARG A 601 -16.71 -29.02 9.24
N ALA A 602 -16.32 -30.25 9.60
CA ALA A 602 -14.93 -30.54 9.94
C ALA A 602 -14.02 -30.31 8.73
N TYR A 603 -12.98 -29.49 8.89
CA TYR A 603 -11.94 -29.26 7.87
C TYR A 603 -10.91 -30.40 7.78
N ARG A 604 -11.16 -31.52 8.46
CA ARG A 604 -10.22 -32.65 8.59
C ARG A 604 -10.80 -33.93 7.96
N GLY A 605 -9.95 -34.68 7.25
CA GLY A 605 -10.29 -36.02 6.73
C GLY A 605 -10.21 -37.13 7.79
N LYS A 606 -10.47 -38.37 7.37
CA LYS A 606 -10.49 -39.59 8.23
C LYS A 606 -9.19 -39.86 9.00
N ASP A 607 -8.07 -39.32 8.54
CA ASP A 607 -6.74 -39.43 9.14
C ASP A 607 -6.33 -38.18 9.95
N GLY A 608 -7.28 -37.27 10.20
CA GLY A 608 -7.03 -36.01 10.90
C GLY A 608 -6.30 -34.95 10.09
N ARG A 609 -6.01 -35.16 8.79
CA ARG A 609 -5.32 -34.16 7.97
C ARG A 609 -6.24 -33.02 7.52
N TYR A 610 -5.69 -31.81 7.47
CA TYR A 610 -6.39 -30.61 7.02
C TYR A 610 -6.60 -30.65 5.49
N MET A 611 -7.84 -30.46 5.03
CA MET A 611 -8.22 -30.61 3.62
C MET A 611 -8.88 -29.32 3.09
N ASN A 612 -8.08 -28.31 2.73
CA ASN A 612 -8.50 -27.28 1.76
C ASN A 612 -7.31 -26.49 1.16
N PRO A 613 -7.07 -26.54 -0.16
CA PRO A 613 -6.06 -25.74 -0.85
C PRO A 613 -6.52 -24.35 -1.35
N ASN A 614 -7.82 -24.02 -1.33
CA ASN A 614 -8.39 -22.84 -2.00
C ASN A 614 -9.13 -21.88 -1.05
N TYR A 615 -8.52 -21.51 0.07
CA TYR A 615 -9.07 -20.47 0.95
C TYR A 615 -8.80 -19.06 0.39
N LYS A 616 -9.82 -18.20 0.35
CA LYS A 616 -9.70 -16.77 0.04
C LYS A 616 -10.07 -15.96 1.30
N PRO A 617 -9.23 -15.02 1.76
CA PRO A 617 -9.59 -14.12 2.85
C PRO A 617 -10.69 -13.12 2.43
N ILE A 618 -11.42 -12.63 3.42
CA ILE A 618 -12.53 -11.69 3.26
C ILE A 618 -11.96 -10.29 3.13
N PHE A 619 -12.33 -9.56 2.09
CA PHE A 619 -11.78 -8.22 1.83
C PHE A 619 -12.84 -7.13 1.61
N THR A 620 -14.16 -7.41 1.71
CA THR A 620 -15.18 -6.40 1.35
C THR A 620 -16.45 -6.35 2.24
N TYR A 621 -17.12 -5.19 2.24
CA TYR A 621 -18.35 -4.91 2.99
C TYR A 621 -19.57 -5.77 2.55
N CYS A 622 -19.58 -6.27 1.32
CA CYS A 622 -20.63 -7.16 0.78
C CYS A 622 -20.65 -8.53 1.51
N ASP A 623 -19.48 -8.98 1.96
CA ASP A 623 -19.29 -10.27 2.65
C ASP A 623 -19.90 -10.28 4.06
N THR A 624 -19.97 -9.12 4.72
CA THR A 624 -20.61 -8.96 6.04
C THR A 624 -22.12 -9.20 6.01
N LYS A 625 -22.82 -8.79 4.93
CA LYS A 625 -24.27 -9.01 4.77
C LYS A 625 -24.59 -10.48 4.51
N ARG A 626 -23.80 -11.16 3.67
CA ARG A 626 -23.92 -12.60 3.39
C ARG A 626 -23.80 -13.45 4.66
N ARG A 627 -22.92 -13.06 5.58
CA ARG A 627 -22.71 -13.76 6.87
C ARG A 627 -23.80 -13.53 7.90
N TRP A 628 -24.41 -12.35 7.93
CA TRP A 628 -25.59 -12.09 8.76
C TRP A 628 -26.74 -13.06 8.44
N ILE A 629 -26.90 -13.39 7.16
CA ILE A 629 -27.93 -14.30 6.65
C ILE A 629 -27.60 -15.76 7.00
N ALA A 630 -26.33 -16.18 6.94
CA ALA A 630 -25.94 -17.56 7.29
C ALA A 630 -26.12 -17.90 8.78
N GLN A 631 -25.97 -16.93 9.69
CA GLN A 631 -26.21 -17.14 11.13
C GLN A 631 -27.69 -17.24 11.51
N GLN A 632 -28.61 -16.83 10.63
CA GLN A 632 -30.05 -16.95 10.85
C GLN A 632 -30.51 -18.41 10.76
N SER A 633 -29.78 -19.25 10.03
CA SER A 633 -30.26 -20.58 9.67
C SER A 633 -29.83 -21.69 10.64
N HIS A 634 -28.77 -21.55 11.48
CA HIS A 634 -28.16 -22.73 12.13
C HIS A 634 -27.46 -22.58 13.50
N PHE A 635 -27.66 -21.53 14.30
CA PHE A 635 -26.91 -21.37 15.57
C PHE A 635 -27.68 -21.75 16.84
N LEU A 636 -27.86 -23.06 17.10
CA LEU A 636 -28.53 -23.55 18.31
C LEU A 636 -27.76 -24.55 19.20
N ILE A 637 -26.50 -24.93 18.88
CA ILE A 637 -25.92 -26.15 19.49
C ILE A 637 -24.51 -25.98 20.13
N LEU A 638 -23.82 -24.83 19.97
CA LEU A 638 -22.58 -24.57 20.75
C LEU A 638 -22.82 -24.59 22.27
N VAL A 639 -24.08 -24.39 22.67
CA VAL A 639 -24.59 -24.36 24.05
C VAL A 639 -24.54 -25.74 24.71
N ALA A 640 -24.78 -26.83 23.96
CA ALA A 640 -24.84 -28.18 24.53
C ALA A 640 -23.47 -28.72 24.96
N PHE A 641 -22.38 -28.29 24.29
CA PHE A 641 -21.03 -28.77 24.59
C PHE A 641 -20.37 -28.02 25.76
N LEU A 642 -20.73 -26.75 25.96
CA LEU A 642 -20.19 -25.90 27.03
C LEU A 642 -20.93 -26.11 28.37
N ASP A 643 -22.25 -26.38 28.35
CA ASP A 643 -23.02 -26.76 29.54
C ASP A 643 -22.61 -28.14 30.12
N PHE A 644 -21.92 -28.96 29.33
CA PHE A 644 -21.45 -30.29 29.73
C PHE A 644 -20.29 -30.24 30.71
N PHE A 645 -19.29 -29.37 30.51
CA PHE A 645 -18.11 -29.29 31.37
C PHE A 645 -18.34 -28.49 32.67
N THR A 646 -19.31 -27.58 32.67
CA THR A 646 -19.74 -26.84 33.88
C THR A 646 -20.46 -27.75 34.88
N ASN A 647 -21.30 -28.70 34.41
CA ASN A 647 -22.08 -29.57 35.31
C ASN A 647 -21.28 -30.77 35.89
N VAL A 648 -20.16 -31.19 35.27
CA VAL A 648 -19.25 -32.22 35.84
C VAL A 648 -18.35 -31.65 36.96
N GLY A 649 -18.33 -30.34 37.17
CA GLY A 649 -17.52 -29.68 38.21
C GLY A 649 -16.02 -29.58 37.90
N VAL A 650 -15.63 -29.69 36.63
CA VAL A 650 -14.22 -29.66 36.18
C VAL A 650 -13.80 -28.28 35.63
N ALA A 651 -14.75 -27.38 35.36
CA ALA A 651 -14.48 -25.97 35.02
C ALA A 651 -15.35 -25.04 35.89
N ARG A 652 -14.72 -24.22 36.74
CA ARG A 652 -15.42 -23.27 37.62
C ARG A 652 -15.71 -21.90 36.99
N ASP A 653 -15.06 -21.58 35.87
CA ASP A 653 -15.31 -20.38 35.07
C ASP A 653 -15.11 -20.74 33.59
N ILE A 654 -16.20 -20.77 32.83
CA ILE A 654 -16.14 -20.81 31.36
C ILE A 654 -16.29 -19.37 30.89
N THR A 655 -15.15 -18.70 30.73
CA THR A 655 -15.08 -17.38 30.08
C THR A 655 -14.81 -17.59 28.59
N SER A 656 -15.86 -17.50 27.77
CA SER A 656 -15.67 -16.99 26.41
C SER A 656 -15.57 -15.48 26.53
N ASP A 657 -14.51 -14.88 25.98
CA ASP A 657 -14.28 -13.43 25.82
C ASP A 657 -15.26 -12.55 26.60
N ALA A 658 -14.85 -12.17 27.82
CA ALA A 658 -15.50 -11.18 28.68
C ALA A 658 -16.83 -11.56 29.37
N GLY A 659 -17.02 -12.80 29.83
CA GLY A 659 -18.05 -13.11 30.85
C GLY A 659 -19.50 -12.75 30.46
N LYS A 660 -19.81 -12.74 29.15
CA LYS A 660 -21.14 -12.42 28.62
C LYS A 660 -21.64 -13.58 27.77
N SER A 661 -22.86 -14.04 28.06
CA SER A 661 -23.55 -15.10 27.32
C SER A 661 -23.57 -14.80 25.81
N LEU A 662 -22.77 -15.57 25.04
CA LEU A 662 -22.67 -15.51 23.58
C LEU A 662 -24.00 -15.78 22.85
N THR A 663 -25.01 -16.23 23.57
CA THR A 663 -26.22 -16.86 23.01
C THR A 663 -27.45 -15.97 23.06
N LYS A 664 -27.42 -14.86 23.83
CA LYS A 664 -28.63 -14.05 24.08
C LYS A 664 -28.52 -12.58 23.72
N LYS A 665 -27.33 -12.08 23.37
CA LYS A 665 -27.12 -10.63 23.18
C LYS A 665 -26.21 -10.30 22.00
N VAL A 666 -26.53 -9.20 21.31
CA VAL A 666 -25.67 -8.56 20.30
C VAL A 666 -25.28 -7.16 20.77
N SER A 667 -24.14 -6.64 20.33
CA SER A 667 -23.67 -5.30 20.73
C SER A 667 -23.12 -4.49 19.58
N CYS A 668 -23.27 -3.17 19.66
CA CYS A 668 -22.58 -2.26 18.76
C CYS A 668 -21.17 -1.90 19.26
N LYS A 669 -20.35 -1.29 18.39
CA LYS A 669 -18.98 -0.85 18.71
C LYS A 669 -18.90 0.13 19.90
N HIS A 670 -20.01 0.82 20.21
CA HIS A 670 -20.09 1.80 21.31
C HIS A 670 -20.56 1.19 22.64
N GLY A 671 -20.71 -0.14 22.72
CA GLY A 671 -21.02 -0.85 23.97
C GLY A 671 -22.51 -0.99 24.29
N HIS A 672 -23.42 -0.47 23.45
CA HIS A 672 -24.85 -0.76 23.57
C HIS A 672 -25.12 -2.21 23.26
N VAL A 673 -25.85 -2.88 24.15
CA VAL A 673 -26.17 -4.31 24.07
C VAL A 673 -27.68 -4.46 23.96
N VAL A 674 -28.14 -5.30 23.03
CA VAL A 674 -29.55 -5.64 22.86
C VAL A 674 -29.73 -7.15 22.90
N ASP A 675 -30.91 -7.58 23.33
CA ASP A 675 -31.30 -8.98 23.28
C ASP A 675 -31.34 -9.49 21.83
N ARG A 676 -30.91 -10.73 21.62
CA ARG A 676 -30.82 -11.32 20.29
C ARG A 676 -32.21 -11.51 19.66
N ASP A 677 -33.21 -11.89 20.44
CA ASP A 677 -34.56 -12.13 19.93
C ASP A 677 -35.19 -10.80 19.47
N LEU A 678 -34.97 -9.75 20.26
CA LEU A 678 -35.40 -8.40 19.88
C LEU A 678 -34.66 -7.88 18.62
N PHE A 679 -33.37 -8.16 18.48
CA PHE A 679 -32.62 -7.80 17.28
C PHE A 679 -33.08 -8.60 16.05
N GLN A 680 -33.53 -9.84 16.28
CA GLN A 680 -34.09 -10.71 15.27
C GLN A 680 -35.42 -10.19 14.73
N GLU A 681 -36.28 -9.66 15.60
CA GLU A 681 -37.50 -8.93 15.22
C GLU A 681 -37.16 -7.71 14.34
N TRP A 682 -36.17 -6.90 14.75
CA TRP A 682 -35.76 -5.73 13.95
C TRP A 682 -35.24 -6.10 12.56
N LEU A 683 -34.53 -7.23 12.46
CA LEU A 683 -34.05 -7.75 11.18
C LEU A 683 -35.21 -8.22 10.30
N ALA A 684 -36.20 -8.91 10.88
CA ALA A 684 -37.39 -9.36 10.15
C ALA A 684 -38.21 -8.16 9.64
N ASP A 685 -38.42 -7.15 10.48
CA ASP A 685 -39.12 -5.92 10.13
C ASP A 685 -38.41 -5.13 9.02
N ALA A 686 -37.07 -5.06 9.07
CA ALA A 686 -36.28 -4.39 8.04
C ALA A 686 -36.19 -5.19 6.73
N ASN A 687 -36.49 -6.50 6.75
CA ASN A 687 -36.33 -7.41 5.61
C ASN A 687 -37.55 -8.35 5.44
N PRO A 688 -38.76 -7.83 5.17
CA PRO A 688 -39.99 -8.64 5.18
C PRO A 688 -40.00 -9.78 4.13
N ARG A 689 -39.34 -9.57 2.97
CA ARG A 689 -39.22 -10.63 1.93
C ARG A 689 -38.31 -11.77 2.38
N TRP A 690 -37.30 -11.48 3.22
CA TRP A 690 -36.39 -12.47 3.77
C TRP A 690 -37.02 -13.21 4.94
N ALA A 691 -37.78 -12.53 5.79
CA ALA A 691 -38.55 -13.16 6.86
C ALA A 691 -39.51 -14.22 6.30
N GLN A 692 -40.26 -13.87 5.25
CA GLN A 692 -41.16 -14.82 4.56
C GLN A 692 -40.41 -16.02 3.97
N PHE A 693 -39.23 -15.79 3.39
CA PHE A 693 -38.39 -16.85 2.81
C PHE A 693 -37.89 -17.85 3.86
N VAL A 694 -37.52 -17.38 5.05
CA VAL A 694 -37.09 -18.24 6.16
C VAL A 694 -38.27 -19.07 6.68
N GLU A 695 -39.46 -18.48 6.85
CA GLU A 695 -40.66 -19.21 7.24
C GLU A 695 -41.08 -20.29 6.21
N ASP A 696 -40.88 -20.02 4.92
CA ASP A 696 -41.17 -20.98 3.84
C ASP A 696 -40.16 -22.14 3.84
N LEU A 697 -38.87 -21.86 4.12
CA LEU A 697 -37.82 -22.85 4.31
C LEU A 697 -38.10 -23.78 5.50
N GLU A 698 -38.43 -23.21 6.66
CA GLU A 698 -38.76 -23.97 7.87
C GLU A 698 -39.99 -24.87 7.65
N ARG A 699 -41.00 -24.38 6.92
CA ARG A 699 -42.21 -25.15 6.58
C ARG A 699 -41.96 -26.26 5.57
N SER A 700 -41.03 -26.06 4.63
CA SER A 700 -40.68 -27.02 3.59
C SER A 700 -39.71 -28.11 4.04
N GLY A 701 -39.00 -27.89 5.15
CA GLY A 701 -37.98 -28.83 5.66
C GLY A 701 -36.74 -28.95 4.76
N GLN A 702 -36.55 -28.02 3.83
CA GLN A 702 -35.45 -28.05 2.86
C GLN A 702 -34.15 -27.54 3.49
N GLU A 703 -33.08 -28.34 3.47
CA GLU A 703 -31.77 -27.95 4.00
C GLU A 703 -30.98 -27.11 2.99
N LEU A 704 -30.48 -25.94 3.42
CA LEU A 704 -29.62 -25.08 2.61
C LEU A 704 -28.17 -25.60 2.57
N ARG A 705 -27.52 -25.44 1.42
CA ARG A 705 -26.11 -25.82 1.26
C ARG A 705 -25.19 -24.81 1.95
N THR A 706 -24.61 -25.22 3.08
CA THR A 706 -23.59 -24.46 3.81
C THR A 706 -22.18 -24.81 3.33
N ASN A 707 -21.39 -23.78 3.05
CA ASN A 707 -19.98 -23.87 2.74
C ASN A 707 -19.14 -24.17 4.00
N PRO A 708 -17.92 -24.72 3.86
CA PRO A 708 -17.07 -25.07 5.00
C PRO A 708 -16.76 -23.90 5.95
N ASP A 709 -16.65 -22.68 5.44
CA ASP A 709 -16.40 -21.42 6.17
C ASP A 709 -17.62 -20.85 6.89
N GLY A 710 -18.77 -21.54 6.81
CA GLY A 710 -20.02 -21.12 7.42
C GLY A 710 -20.87 -20.20 6.54
N ASP A 711 -20.44 -19.90 5.31
CA ASP A 711 -21.24 -19.11 4.38
C ASP A 711 -22.35 -19.98 3.74
N VAL A 712 -23.52 -19.40 3.50
CA VAL A 712 -24.65 -20.07 2.83
C VAL A 712 -24.99 -19.31 1.56
N GLU A 713 -25.01 -20.01 0.43
CA GLU A 713 -25.48 -19.45 -0.84
C GLU A 713 -26.97 -19.79 -1.00
N ILE A 714 -27.80 -18.76 -1.13
CA ILE A 714 -29.26 -18.88 -1.22
C ILE A 714 -29.66 -18.60 -2.67
N PRO A 715 -30.05 -19.62 -3.44
CA PRO A 715 -30.41 -19.45 -4.84
C PRO A 715 -31.62 -18.53 -5.01
N GLY A 716 -31.49 -17.50 -5.85
CA GLY A 716 -32.61 -16.62 -6.22
C GLY A 716 -32.88 -15.44 -5.26
N ALA A 717 -32.06 -15.23 -4.23
CA ALA A 717 -32.19 -14.10 -3.31
C ALA A 717 -31.15 -13.00 -3.59
N SER A 718 -31.61 -11.73 -3.69
CA SER A 718 -30.75 -10.55 -3.88
C SER A 718 -30.16 -10.09 -2.55
N TYR A 719 -28.84 -10.19 -2.39
CA TYR A 719 -28.11 -9.74 -1.20
C TYR A 719 -27.93 -8.22 -1.12
N GLU A 720 -28.12 -7.52 -2.23
CA GLU A 720 -27.92 -6.06 -2.32
C GLU A 720 -28.97 -5.32 -1.49
N ASP A 721 -30.19 -5.87 -1.43
CA ASP A 721 -31.37 -5.29 -0.79
C ASP A 721 -31.51 -5.65 0.70
N PHE A 722 -30.61 -6.46 1.26
CA PHE A 722 -30.64 -6.85 2.67
C PHE A 722 -30.17 -5.69 3.57
N ILE A 723 -30.98 -5.30 4.55
CA ILE A 723 -30.78 -4.17 5.46
C ILE A 723 -30.43 -4.70 6.85
N VAL A 724 -29.29 -4.30 7.41
CA VAL A 724 -28.95 -4.57 8.81
C VAL A 724 -29.39 -3.37 9.66
N PRO A 725 -30.28 -3.53 10.65
CA PRO A 725 -30.73 -2.43 11.50
C PRO A 725 -29.58 -1.74 12.25
N ASN A 726 -29.58 -0.41 12.20
CA ASN A 726 -28.66 0.41 12.98
C ASN A 726 -29.04 0.40 14.46
N CYS A 727 -28.06 0.63 15.33
CA CYS A 727 -28.26 0.77 16.77
C CYS A 727 -29.02 2.06 17.08
N PRO A 728 -30.23 1.98 17.69
CA PRO A 728 -31.06 3.17 17.94
C PRO A 728 -30.36 4.22 18.81
N ALA A 729 -29.65 3.78 19.87
CA ALA A 729 -28.90 4.68 20.75
C ALA A 729 -27.76 5.39 20.00
N CYS A 730 -26.99 4.68 19.18
CA CYS A 730 -25.95 5.31 18.37
C CYS A 730 -26.50 6.29 17.32
N VAL A 731 -27.69 6.02 16.77
CA VAL A 731 -28.36 6.94 15.83
C VAL A 731 -28.78 8.23 16.55
N GLN A 732 -29.38 8.12 17.74
CA GLN A 732 -29.74 9.28 18.56
C GLN A 732 -28.51 10.10 18.98
N GLU A 733 -27.40 9.43 19.28
CA GLU A 733 -26.13 10.06 19.64
C GLU A 733 -25.32 10.54 18.43
N SER A 734 -25.86 10.44 17.21
CA SER A 734 -25.16 10.81 15.96
C SER A 734 -23.79 10.15 15.77
N ARG A 735 -23.62 8.92 16.28
CA ARG A 735 -22.37 8.17 16.19
C ARG A 735 -22.29 7.36 14.90
N ARG A 736 -21.12 7.41 14.25
CA ARG A 736 -20.75 6.52 13.13
C ARG A 736 -20.49 5.09 13.64
N MET A 737 -20.52 4.09 12.74
CA MET A 737 -20.28 2.68 13.08
C MET A 737 -21.27 2.13 14.12
N ASN A 738 -22.55 2.25 13.79
CA ASN A 738 -23.69 1.97 14.65
C ASN A 738 -24.31 0.58 14.42
N MET A 739 -23.65 -0.35 13.72
CA MET A 739 -24.19 -1.69 13.50
C MET A 739 -24.03 -2.55 14.77
N HIS A 740 -25.09 -3.27 15.18
CA HIS A 740 -24.97 -4.33 16.19
C HIS A 740 -24.28 -5.55 15.57
N LYS A 741 -23.56 -6.33 16.38
CA LYS A 741 -22.89 -7.56 15.98
C LYS A 741 -22.87 -8.57 17.15
N PRO A 742 -22.97 -9.88 16.90
CA PRO A 742 -22.67 -10.89 17.90
C PRO A 742 -21.26 -10.71 18.48
N HIS A 743 -21.05 -11.11 19.75
CA HIS A 743 -19.73 -11.13 20.39
C HIS A 743 -18.87 -12.29 19.86
N LEU A 744 -18.69 -12.34 18.55
CA LEU A 744 -17.88 -13.34 17.84
C LEU A 744 -16.81 -12.61 17.03
N ILE A 745 -15.59 -13.13 17.10
CA ILE A 745 -14.46 -12.65 16.30
C ILE A 745 -14.43 -13.50 15.03
N PHE A 746 -14.67 -12.86 13.88
CA PHE A 746 -14.59 -13.52 12.59
C PHE A 746 -13.14 -13.71 12.14
N PHE A 747 -12.89 -14.73 11.32
CA PHE A 747 -11.60 -14.90 10.67
C PHE A 747 -11.22 -13.65 9.86
N GLY A 748 -10.09 -13.04 10.19
CA GLY A 748 -9.62 -11.78 9.59
C GLY A 748 -9.88 -10.54 10.44
N GLU A 749 -10.66 -10.65 11.52
CA GLU A 749 -10.84 -9.54 12.47
C GLU A 749 -9.78 -9.52 13.56
N SER A 750 -9.46 -8.32 14.03
CA SER A 750 -8.55 -8.11 15.14
C SER A 750 -9.20 -8.52 16.46
N ILE A 751 -8.45 -9.27 17.26
CA ILE A 751 -8.81 -9.60 18.63
C ILE A 751 -8.56 -8.38 19.52
N SER A 752 -9.52 -7.99 20.36
CA SER A 752 -9.35 -6.84 21.25
C SER A 752 -8.24 -7.11 22.27
N LYS A 753 -7.60 -6.04 22.76
CA LYS A 753 -6.53 -6.16 23.76
C LYS A 753 -7.04 -6.84 25.04
N GLU A 754 -8.26 -6.52 25.47
CA GLU A 754 -8.88 -7.05 26.68
C GLU A 754 -9.04 -8.56 26.60
N VAL A 755 -9.57 -9.05 25.47
CA VAL A 755 -9.75 -10.47 25.17
C VAL A 755 -8.42 -11.21 25.15
N LYS A 756 -7.43 -10.62 24.45
CA LYS A 756 -6.08 -11.17 24.37
C LYS A 756 -5.50 -11.29 25.77
N ASP A 757 -5.52 -10.22 26.56
CA ASP A 757 -4.94 -10.20 27.89
C ASP A 757 -5.68 -11.15 28.85
N GLU A 758 -7.00 -11.28 28.74
CA GLU A 758 -7.79 -12.25 29.51
C GLU A 758 -7.40 -13.70 29.17
N SER A 759 -7.21 -14.01 27.88
CA SER A 759 -6.79 -15.33 27.43
C SER A 759 -5.39 -15.70 27.96
N PHE A 760 -4.44 -14.76 27.97
CA PHE A 760 -3.11 -14.99 28.54
C PHE A 760 -3.17 -15.12 30.07
N ARG A 761 -3.99 -14.30 30.75
CA ARG A 761 -4.22 -14.42 32.20
C ARG A 761 -4.86 -15.75 32.59
N ALA A 762 -5.74 -16.33 31.77
CA ALA A 762 -6.32 -17.65 32.00
C ALA A 762 -5.23 -18.73 32.02
N ILE A 763 -4.30 -18.69 31.05
CA ILE A 763 -3.13 -19.57 31.03
C ILE A 763 -2.24 -19.36 32.26
N GLU A 764 -1.99 -18.11 32.66
CA GLU A 764 -1.18 -17.79 33.84
C GLU A 764 -1.79 -18.29 35.16
N LYS A 765 -3.12 -18.26 35.29
CA LYS A 765 -3.84 -18.73 36.49
C LYS A 765 -4.02 -20.25 36.55
N ALA A 766 -3.99 -20.95 35.42
CA ALA A 766 -4.17 -22.40 35.40
C ALA A 766 -2.90 -23.14 35.81
N ASP A 767 -3.04 -24.25 36.52
CA ASP A 767 -1.90 -25.10 36.86
C ASP A 767 -1.40 -25.87 35.64
N ARG A 768 -2.28 -26.11 34.66
CA ARG A 768 -2.02 -26.95 33.48
C ARG A 768 -2.92 -26.58 32.29
N LEU A 769 -2.47 -26.89 31.08
CA LEU A 769 -3.17 -26.61 29.82
C LEU A 769 -3.59 -27.92 29.13
N PHE A 770 -4.89 -28.08 28.87
CA PHE A 770 -5.43 -29.19 28.07
C PHE A 770 -5.86 -28.68 26.69
N ILE A 771 -5.37 -29.31 25.62
CA ILE A 771 -5.64 -28.91 24.24
C ILE A 771 -6.40 -30.01 23.51
N VAL A 772 -7.51 -29.67 22.84
CA VAL A 772 -8.38 -30.68 22.24
C VAL A 772 -8.89 -30.26 20.86
N GLY A 773 -8.79 -31.17 19.88
CA GLY A 773 -9.46 -31.05 18.57
C GLY A 773 -9.13 -29.80 17.76
N THR A 774 -7.88 -29.31 17.86
CA THR A 774 -7.38 -28.14 17.13
C THR A 774 -6.05 -28.44 16.44
N THR A 775 -5.82 -27.86 15.25
CA THR A 775 -4.51 -27.94 14.54
C THR A 775 -3.47 -26.98 15.12
N LEU A 776 -3.93 -25.97 15.87
CA LEU A 776 -3.16 -24.77 16.19
C LEU A 776 -2.57 -24.10 14.94
N ALA A 777 -3.24 -24.21 13.79
CA ALA A 777 -2.80 -23.58 12.55
C ALA A 777 -2.81 -22.05 12.67
N THR A 778 -3.81 -21.48 13.34
CA THR A 778 -3.87 -20.06 13.65
C THR A 778 -2.82 -19.71 14.71
N PHE A 779 -2.07 -18.64 14.43
CA PHE A 779 -0.94 -18.29 15.28
C PHE A 779 -1.37 -17.75 16.65
N SER A 780 -2.55 -17.13 16.76
CA SER A 780 -3.09 -16.61 18.03
C SER A 780 -3.29 -17.71 19.08
N ALA A 781 -3.91 -18.84 18.72
CA ALA A 781 -4.08 -19.98 19.64
C ALA A 781 -2.74 -20.68 19.93
N PHE A 782 -1.85 -20.76 18.93
CA PHE A 782 -0.51 -21.33 19.11
C PHE A 782 0.37 -20.50 20.08
N ARG A 783 0.18 -19.18 20.16
CA ARG A 783 0.86 -18.30 21.13
C ARG A 783 0.49 -18.65 22.58
N LEU A 784 -0.76 -19.03 22.85
CA LEU A 784 -1.19 -19.44 24.20
C LEU A 784 -0.49 -20.74 24.65
N LEU A 785 -0.35 -21.71 23.73
CA LEU A 785 0.46 -22.91 23.97
C LEU A 785 1.92 -22.55 24.27
N LYS A 786 2.55 -21.72 23.43
CA LYS A 786 3.93 -21.28 23.68
C LYS A 786 4.09 -20.59 25.03
N HIS A 787 3.12 -19.73 25.41
CA HIS A 787 3.13 -19.07 26.72
C HIS A 787 3.07 -20.07 27.88
N ALA A 788 2.19 -21.07 27.80
CA ALA A 788 2.12 -22.14 28.80
C ALA A 788 3.45 -22.91 28.95
N ILE A 789 4.11 -23.21 27.81
CA ILE A 789 5.42 -23.87 27.79
C ILE A 789 6.51 -22.97 28.40
N THR A 790 6.53 -21.67 28.06
CA THR A 790 7.48 -20.71 28.65
C THR A 790 7.31 -20.59 30.16
N LEU A 791 6.08 -20.69 30.66
CA LEU A 791 5.78 -20.71 32.10
C LEU A 791 6.06 -22.07 32.76
N GLY A 792 6.55 -23.07 32.02
CA GLY A 792 6.87 -24.40 32.53
C GLY A 792 5.64 -25.23 32.92
N LYS A 793 4.45 -24.92 32.38
CA LYS A 793 3.20 -25.60 32.74
C LYS A 793 3.07 -26.93 32.00
N PRO A 794 2.54 -27.98 32.65
CA PRO A 794 2.20 -29.23 31.97
C PRO A 794 1.16 -29.00 30.87
N VAL A 795 1.42 -29.56 29.68
CA VAL A 795 0.52 -29.48 28.52
C VAL A 795 0.19 -30.89 28.01
N LEU A 796 -1.10 -31.21 27.97
CA LEU A 796 -1.62 -32.44 27.36
C LEU A 796 -2.51 -32.09 26.15
N MET A 797 -2.33 -32.79 25.04
CA MET A 797 -3.08 -32.60 23.82
C MET A 797 -3.78 -33.89 23.36
N LEU A 798 -5.11 -33.87 23.24
CA LEU A 798 -5.90 -34.93 22.61
C LEU A 798 -6.30 -34.48 21.20
N ASN A 799 -5.62 -34.99 20.17
CA ASN A 799 -5.94 -34.65 18.80
C ASN A 799 -5.48 -35.74 17.82
N LEU A 800 -6.38 -36.15 16.91
CA LEU A 800 -6.06 -37.05 15.80
C LEU A 800 -5.34 -36.29 14.67
N GLY A 801 -4.22 -36.84 14.21
CA GLY A 801 -3.46 -36.34 13.07
C GLY A 801 -2.52 -35.17 13.39
N PRO A 802 -1.82 -34.66 12.36
CA PRO A 802 -0.72 -33.73 12.51
C PRO A 802 -1.18 -32.33 12.98
N THR A 803 -0.38 -31.70 13.84
CA THR A 803 -0.65 -30.38 14.40
C THR A 803 0.60 -29.52 14.46
N ARG A 804 0.43 -28.19 14.55
CA ARG A 804 1.56 -27.28 14.74
C ARG A 804 2.30 -27.53 16.05
N ALA A 805 1.60 -28.10 17.04
CA ALA A 805 2.15 -28.47 18.34
C ALA A 805 3.21 -29.58 18.24
N ASP A 806 3.12 -30.46 17.22
CA ASP A 806 4.03 -31.62 17.06
C ASP A 806 5.51 -31.20 16.94
N THR A 807 5.77 -29.95 16.53
CA THR A 807 7.12 -29.37 16.48
C THR A 807 7.72 -29.04 17.86
N LEU A 808 6.92 -29.11 18.93
CA LEU A 808 7.29 -28.75 20.29
C LEU A 808 7.45 -29.97 21.21
N THR A 809 7.37 -31.20 20.69
CA THR A 809 7.73 -32.41 21.43
C THR A 809 9.21 -32.38 21.81
N PRO A 810 9.63 -32.70 23.05
CA PRO A 810 8.86 -33.34 24.13
C PRO A 810 8.20 -32.38 25.13
N ALA A 811 8.15 -31.07 24.88
CA ALA A 811 7.55 -30.10 25.81
C ALA A 811 6.02 -30.22 25.93
N ILE A 812 5.39 -31.02 25.07
CA ILE A 812 3.96 -31.35 25.11
C ILE A 812 3.78 -32.87 25.06
N GLU A 813 2.78 -33.37 25.77
CA GLU A 813 2.31 -34.75 25.63
C GLU A 813 1.12 -34.76 24.67
N LYS A 814 1.21 -35.56 23.60
CA LYS A 814 0.13 -35.69 22.61
C LYS A 814 -0.41 -37.13 22.61
N ILE A 815 -1.73 -37.24 22.79
CA ILE A 815 -2.51 -38.46 22.61
C ILE A 815 -3.20 -38.37 21.25
N GLU A 816 -2.79 -39.24 20.33
CA GLU A 816 -3.28 -39.26 18.96
C GLU A 816 -4.47 -40.23 18.80
N LEU A 817 -5.64 -39.80 19.30
CA LEU A 817 -6.90 -40.54 19.22
C LEU A 817 -8.05 -39.61 18.84
N PRO A 818 -9.15 -40.14 18.25
CA PRO A 818 -10.35 -39.36 17.98
C PRO A 818 -10.93 -38.77 19.27
N THR A 819 -11.09 -37.46 19.29
CA THR A 819 -11.57 -36.74 20.47
C THR A 819 -12.97 -37.19 20.90
N GLY A 820 -13.88 -37.43 19.93
CA GLY A 820 -15.26 -37.82 20.19
C GLY A 820 -15.39 -39.15 20.94
N ASP A 821 -14.50 -40.11 20.63
CA ASP A 821 -14.50 -41.44 21.24
C ASP A 821 -13.98 -41.39 22.68
N ILE A 822 -12.91 -40.64 22.93
CA ILE A 822 -12.20 -40.64 24.22
C ILE A 822 -12.88 -39.74 25.26
N LEU A 823 -13.36 -38.55 24.88
CA LEU A 823 -13.87 -37.60 25.87
C LEU A 823 -15.12 -38.10 26.61
N ARG A 824 -16.00 -38.85 25.95
CA ARG A 824 -17.21 -39.41 26.59
C ARG A 824 -16.83 -40.34 27.74
N ASP A 825 -15.84 -41.20 27.52
CA ASP A 825 -15.39 -42.17 28.51
C ASP A 825 -14.54 -41.54 29.62
N VAL A 826 -13.76 -40.49 29.30
CA VAL A 826 -13.10 -39.62 30.30
C VAL A 826 -14.12 -38.96 31.23
N VAL A 827 -15.23 -38.42 30.69
CA VAL A 827 -16.28 -37.81 31.52
C VAL A 827 -16.98 -38.85 32.38
N ARG A 828 -17.26 -40.06 31.86
CA ARG A 828 -17.81 -41.17 32.67
C ARG A 828 -16.87 -41.54 33.81
N ALA A 829 -15.56 -41.62 33.55
CA ALA A 829 -14.56 -41.93 34.56
C ALA A 829 -14.45 -40.85 35.65
N LEU A 830 -14.55 -39.56 35.29
CA LEU A 830 -14.49 -38.43 36.23
C LEU A 830 -15.79 -38.21 37.02
N SER A 831 -16.95 -38.51 36.41
CA SER A 831 -18.27 -38.24 37.00
C SER A 831 -18.73 -39.32 37.98
N GLY A 832 -18.18 -40.54 37.90
CA GLY A 832 -18.57 -41.66 38.76
C GLY A 832 -20.09 -41.91 38.73
N THR A 833 -20.72 -42.03 39.91
CA THR A 833 -22.17 -42.23 40.03
C THR A 833 -23.02 -41.00 39.69
N ARG A 834 -22.44 -39.78 39.67
CA ARG A 834 -23.16 -38.53 39.34
C ARG A 834 -23.66 -38.50 37.89
N ALA A 835 -23.01 -39.24 36.99
CA ALA A 835 -23.43 -39.37 35.59
C ALA A 835 -24.83 -39.97 35.41
N VAL A 836 -25.33 -40.69 36.42
CA VAL A 836 -26.67 -41.31 36.42
C VAL A 836 -27.68 -40.48 37.21
N GLU A 837 -27.22 -39.69 38.19
CA GLU A 837 -28.05 -38.91 39.11
C GLU A 837 -28.35 -37.49 38.59
N ASP A 838 -27.48 -36.89 37.78
CA ASP A 838 -27.69 -35.57 37.16
C ASP A 838 -28.39 -35.73 35.81
N PRO A 839 -29.67 -35.31 35.66
CA PRO A 839 -30.42 -35.46 34.42
C PRO A 839 -29.87 -34.62 33.26
N ILE A 840 -29.15 -33.52 33.53
CA ILE A 840 -28.46 -32.74 32.50
C ILE A 840 -27.25 -33.52 32.01
N LEU A 841 -26.47 -34.09 32.93
CA LEU A 841 -25.28 -34.86 32.60
C LEU A 841 -25.62 -36.18 31.87
N ALA A 842 -26.66 -36.88 32.34
CA ALA A 842 -27.20 -38.08 31.71
C ALA A 842 -27.74 -37.78 30.31
N ARG A 843 -28.42 -36.64 30.12
CA ARG A 843 -28.85 -36.16 28.80
C ARG A 843 -27.65 -35.90 27.91
N LEU A 844 -26.65 -35.15 28.36
CA LEU A 844 -25.50 -34.78 27.54
C LEU A 844 -24.60 -35.97 27.17
N LEU A 845 -24.47 -36.97 28.05
CA LEU A 845 -23.80 -38.25 27.76
C LEU A 845 -24.56 -39.11 26.72
N SER A 846 -25.86 -38.86 26.53
CA SER A 846 -26.73 -39.60 25.60
C SER A 846 -27.15 -38.79 24.36
N SER A 847 -27.05 -37.46 24.38
CA SER A 847 -27.57 -36.55 23.35
C SER A 847 -26.58 -36.16 22.25
N GLY A 848 -25.54 -36.97 22.02
CA GLY A 848 -24.59 -36.72 20.94
C GLY A 848 -24.93 -37.53 19.69
N ILE A 849 -25.34 -36.86 18.62
CA ILE A 849 -25.53 -37.49 17.31
C ILE A 849 -24.15 -37.77 16.72
N VAL A 850 -23.77 -39.05 16.57
CA VAL A 850 -22.71 -39.41 15.61
C VAL A 850 -23.42 -39.57 14.27
N LYS A 851 -23.32 -38.57 13.39
CA LYS A 851 -23.81 -38.64 12.00
C LYS A 851 -22.62 -39.04 11.10
N PRO A 852 -22.32 -40.34 10.92
CA PRO A 852 -21.46 -40.72 9.81
C PRO A 852 -22.17 -40.37 8.50
N PRO A 853 -21.48 -39.81 7.49
CA PRO A 853 -22.13 -39.45 6.22
C PRO A 853 -22.68 -40.70 5.50
N PRO A 854 -23.80 -40.59 4.75
CA PRO A 854 -24.39 -41.71 4.02
C PRO A 854 -23.43 -42.28 2.97
N GLU A 855 -23.42 -43.60 2.80
CA GLU A 855 -22.65 -44.25 1.73
C GLU A 855 -23.33 -43.99 0.37
N GLY A 856 -22.76 -43.09 -0.44
CA GLY A 856 -23.23 -42.88 -1.81
C GLY A 856 -22.88 -41.54 -2.48
N ASP A 857 -22.48 -40.50 -1.72
CA ASP A 857 -22.15 -39.19 -2.31
C ASP A 857 -20.67 -39.06 -2.71
N ASP A 858 -20.48 -38.46 -3.89
CA ASP A 858 -19.29 -38.41 -4.75
C ASP A 858 -17.95 -38.09 -4.07
N ASP A 859 -16.88 -38.74 -4.53
CA ASP A 859 -15.53 -38.86 -3.92
C ASP A 859 -14.67 -37.57 -3.94
N ARG A 860 -15.30 -36.38 -4.00
CA ARG A 860 -14.61 -35.07 -4.05
C ARG A 860 -15.01 -34.07 -2.96
N ALA A 861 -15.86 -34.45 -2.00
CA ALA A 861 -16.24 -33.63 -0.85
C ALA A 861 -15.72 -34.20 0.50
N PRO A 862 -15.30 -33.34 1.45
CA PRO A 862 -14.66 -33.76 2.70
C PRO A 862 -15.61 -34.61 3.59
N ARG A 863 -15.10 -35.75 4.07
CA ARG A 863 -15.78 -36.74 4.92
C ARG A 863 -15.48 -36.45 6.40
N ALA A 864 -16.49 -36.58 7.29
CA ALA A 864 -16.35 -36.36 8.73
C ALA A 864 -15.52 -37.46 9.43
N ALA A 865 -14.76 -37.06 10.46
CA ALA A 865 -13.95 -37.94 11.33
C ALA A 865 -13.98 -37.49 12.81
N GLY A 866 -15.03 -36.76 13.19
CA GLY A 866 -15.23 -36.23 14.54
C GLY A 866 -16.24 -37.05 15.32
#